data_AF-A0A356E6X6-F1
#
_entry.id   AF-A0A356E6X6-F1
#
_cell.length_a   1.000
_cell.length_b   1.000
_cell.length_c   1.000
_cell.angle_alpha   90.00
_cell.angle_beta   90.00
_cell.angle_gamma   90.00
#
_symmetry.space_group_name_H-M   'P 1'
#
loop_
_entity.id
_entity.type
_entity.pdbx_description
1 polymer ?
#
loop_
_entity_poly.entity_id
_entity_poly.type
_entity_poly.pdbx_seq_one_letter_code
_entity_poly.pdbx_strand_id
1 'polypeptide(L)'
;LIRAYESVKRLGANNFANDGVFIEKFIANARHIEVQVFGDGKGHALAIGERDCSSQRRNQKVLEECPAPNLTEDIRHRLHITAEKLLAAVQYRNAGTVEFIYDVENKEFYFLEVNTRLQVEHGVTEEVYGIDLVEWMISLAANKAINLNHKRQQLHPQGHAIQARIYAEDPYLNFQPCAGLLSKVKFPQEDGVRIDTWIETGITISPFFDPMLAKVIVHAENRTQSLQKLQHILDQIQLYGSETNLTYLRYLTRDSIFTNGQITTGDLNNFIYQPNRIDILQGGVLTTIQDLAGRQGYWHVGVPPSGAFDRYSLQLLNRLLGNSASCAGLEITFQGPTLRFSCDTQIALGGAEIEAKLDGKQISMWQIISVKAGQKLVLGRINKIGSRTYLAVSGGICCPDYLGSKATFTLGEFGGHNGRALRAGDVLHLAENIKPARITNLPTDLIPKMSNQWELRVIYGPQGAPDFFTQKDIDMFFRHEWEVHYNSNRTGIRLIGPKPNWARTDGGEAGLHPSNIHDNAYAFGTIDFTGDMPVILGPDGPSLGGFVCPATVISADLWKLGQLRSGDKIRFKPISIADAIKLEKAQIDEINMLTPAPVAWHEILPETPILDSLDAADVGDEVVYRAAGDHFILVEYGKQHLDIRLRFRAHALMQWLQQNSLPGIRELTPGICSLQIHFDSQQLSHQVLLAHLKQGEYLLAKKLTSIKVPSRIVYLPLSWDDSACHLAVQKYIQSVRENAPWCPNNIEFIRRINGLSSIEDVKRIVFDASYLVMGLGDVYLGAPVAIPIDPRHRLVTTKYNPARTWTAENSVGIGGSYLCIYGMEGPGGYQFIGRTLQMWNRYHQTLEFAKPWLLRFFDQIRFYPVSQEELLQIRRDFPNGRYRLKIEETTFSLGEYQNFLTAEKQSISQCQQQREKAFQTELEQWHATGQFDFVVKESDIQRNKIKIPADCTALDSSVSGNVWTIEVCVGQQIEEGQTLMVLESMKMEIPIIANTKGVIHKILVKAGEYIDAGQVLILFKALED
;
A
#
# COMPACT_ATOMS: atom_id res chain seq x y z
N LEU A 1 4.78 56.74 -21.90
CA LEU A 1 5.99 56.22 -22.59
C LEU A 1 7.28 56.89 -22.15
N ILE A 2 7.47 58.21 -22.32
CA ILE A 2 8.75 58.89 -22.00
C ILE A 2 9.23 58.62 -20.56
N ARG A 3 8.35 58.76 -19.55
CA ARG A 3 8.68 58.42 -18.16
C ARG A 3 9.07 56.95 -17.95
N ALA A 4 8.43 56.03 -18.66
CA ALA A 4 8.73 54.59 -18.57
C ALA A 4 10.08 54.29 -19.22
N TYR A 5 10.37 54.90 -20.37
CA TYR A 5 11.66 54.80 -21.06
C TYR A 5 12.82 55.30 -20.18
N GLU A 6 12.69 56.49 -19.58
CA GLU A 6 13.69 57.01 -18.65
C GLU A 6 13.84 56.14 -17.40
N SER A 7 12.74 55.57 -16.90
CA SER A 7 12.77 54.64 -15.78
C SER A 7 13.54 53.36 -16.12
N VAL A 8 13.31 52.78 -17.31
CA VAL A 8 14.02 51.58 -17.78
C VAL A 8 15.49 51.89 -18.04
N LYS A 9 15.83 53.03 -18.66
CA LYS A 9 17.23 53.48 -18.81
C LYS A 9 17.95 53.56 -17.47
N ARG A 10 17.30 54.13 -16.45
CA ARG A 10 17.86 54.26 -15.10
C ARG A 10 18.08 52.89 -14.44
N LEU A 11 17.11 51.99 -14.59
CA LEU A 11 17.20 50.60 -14.10
C LEU A 11 18.33 49.84 -14.81
N GLY A 12 18.44 49.98 -16.13
CA GLY A 12 19.51 49.39 -16.94
C GLY A 12 20.89 49.88 -16.51
N ALA A 13 21.06 51.19 -16.38
CA ALA A 13 22.30 51.80 -15.91
C ALA A 13 22.70 51.33 -14.51
N ASN A 14 21.73 51.26 -13.58
CA ASN A 14 21.99 50.85 -12.19
C ASN A 14 22.30 49.35 -12.06
N ASN A 15 21.60 48.48 -12.79
CA ASN A 15 21.71 47.04 -12.61
C ASN A 15 22.77 46.40 -13.53
N PHE A 16 23.02 46.99 -14.70
CA PHE A 16 23.85 46.38 -15.75
C PHE A 16 24.93 47.32 -16.31
N ALA A 17 25.11 48.52 -15.72
CA ALA A 17 26.05 49.54 -16.20
C ALA A 17 25.86 49.92 -17.68
N ASN A 18 24.66 49.70 -18.23
CA ASN A 18 24.31 49.95 -19.62
C ASN A 18 22.89 50.52 -19.69
N ASP A 19 22.74 51.72 -20.24
CA ASP A 19 21.45 52.40 -20.39
C ASP A 19 20.81 52.18 -21.76
N GLY A 20 21.38 51.30 -22.59
CA GLY A 20 20.84 50.91 -23.89
C GLY A 20 19.46 50.26 -23.75
N VAL A 21 18.51 50.71 -24.58
CA VAL A 21 17.15 50.21 -24.60
C VAL A 21 16.81 49.77 -26.03
N PHE A 22 16.45 48.51 -26.18
CA PHE A 22 15.86 48.00 -27.41
C PHE A 22 14.40 48.47 -27.49
N ILE A 23 14.02 49.07 -28.62
CA ILE A 23 12.64 49.44 -28.92
C ILE A 23 12.14 48.45 -29.96
N GLU A 24 11.14 47.67 -29.58
CA GLU A 24 10.55 46.64 -30.42
C GLU A 24 9.07 46.95 -30.69
N LYS A 25 8.56 46.50 -31.84
CA LYS A 25 7.14 46.56 -32.15
C LYS A 25 6.41 45.58 -31.23
N PHE A 26 5.50 46.08 -30.40
CA PHE A 26 4.63 45.23 -29.58
C PHE A 26 3.51 44.63 -30.44
N ILE A 27 3.34 43.32 -30.40
CA ILE A 27 2.29 42.58 -31.11
C ILE A 27 1.42 41.92 -30.03
N ALA A 28 0.20 42.43 -29.87
CA ALA A 28 -0.71 41.96 -28.81
C ALA A 28 -1.23 40.54 -29.08
N ASN A 29 -1.63 40.26 -30.33
CA ASN A 29 -2.15 38.98 -30.79
C ASN A 29 -1.08 38.23 -31.58
N ALA A 30 -0.06 37.76 -30.86
CA ALA A 30 1.11 37.09 -31.42
C ALA A 30 0.96 35.55 -31.38
N ARG A 31 1.29 34.91 -32.49
CA ARG A 31 1.60 33.46 -32.53
C ARG A 31 3.12 33.26 -32.52
N HIS A 32 3.55 32.13 -31.98
CA HIS A 32 4.94 31.70 -31.99
C HIS A 32 5.10 30.60 -33.03
N ILE A 33 5.69 30.94 -34.18
CA ILE A 33 5.92 30.01 -35.28
C ILE A 33 7.43 29.79 -35.42
N GLU A 34 7.84 28.55 -35.52
CA GLU A 34 9.26 28.22 -35.60
C GLU A 34 9.53 27.24 -36.75
N VAL A 35 10.71 27.34 -37.36
CA VAL A 35 11.11 26.51 -38.49
C VAL A 35 12.26 25.60 -38.08
N GLN A 36 12.04 24.29 -38.18
CA GLN A 36 13.10 23.30 -38.03
C GLN A 36 14.04 23.37 -39.22
N VAL A 37 15.33 23.52 -38.96
CA VAL A 37 16.36 23.53 -40.00
C VAL A 37 17.45 22.52 -39.67
N PHE A 38 18.07 21.96 -40.70
CA PHE A 38 19.28 21.15 -40.59
C PHE A 38 20.39 21.74 -41.47
N GLY A 39 21.54 22.05 -40.87
CA GLY A 39 22.70 22.62 -41.56
C GLY A 39 23.87 21.63 -41.67
N ASP A 40 24.60 21.65 -42.78
CA ASP A 40 25.71 20.72 -43.04
C ASP A 40 27.08 21.22 -42.51
N GLY A 41 27.14 22.45 -42.00
CA GLY A 41 28.39 23.11 -41.60
C GLY A 41 29.26 23.61 -42.77
N LYS A 42 28.75 23.57 -44.01
CA LYS A 42 29.45 23.96 -45.24
C LYS A 42 28.70 25.04 -46.03
N GLY A 43 27.78 25.73 -45.36
CA GLY A 43 26.98 26.80 -45.95
C GLY A 43 25.67 26.34 -46.59
N HIS A 44 25.29 25.06 -46.50
CA HIS A 44 23.96 24.61 -46.89
C HIS A 44 23.07 24.41 -45.66
N ALA A 45 21.82 24.85 -45.77
CA ALA A 45 20.79 24.66 -44.77
C ALA A 45 19.50 24.19 -45.44
N LEU A 46 18.73 23.36 -44.74
CA LEU A 46 17.47 22.79 -45.19
C LEU A 46 16.40 23.01 -44.13
N ALA A 47 15.38 23.82 -44.44
CA ALA A 47 14.16 23.88 -43.66
C ALA A 47 13.36 22.60 -43.90
N ILE A 48 13.01 21.93 -42.83
CA ILE A 48 12.27 20.66 -42.86
C ILE A 48 10.77 20.98 -42.83
N GLY A 49 10.33 21.75 -41.84
CA GLY A 49 8.95 22.18 -41.67
C GLY A 49 8.80 23.18 -40.52
N GLU A 50 7.65 23.82 -40.44
CA GLU A 50 7.30 24.75 -39.36
C GLU A 50 6.41 24.11 -38.30
N ARG A 51 6.55 24.60 -37.07
CA ARG A 51 5.73 24.23 -35.92
C ARG A 51 5.05 25.48 -35.35
N ASP A 52 3.84 25.31 -34.84
CA ASP A 52 3.19 26.28 -33.98
C ASP A 52 3.44 25.92 -32.52
N CYS A 53 4.04 26.84 -31.79
CA CYS A 53 4.37 26.71 -30.37
C CYS A 53 3.66 27.78 -29.53
N SER A 54 2.55 28.35 -30.02
CA SER A 54 1.85 29.50 -29.42
C SER A 54 1.18 29.18 -28.08
N SER A 55 0.87 27.91 -27.82
CA SER A 55 0.31 27.44 -26.55
C SER A 55 1.37 27.50 -25.43
N GLN A 56 1.62 28.71 -24.91
CA GLN A 56 2.64 28.98 -23.90
C GLN A 56 2.03 29.61 -22.66
N ARG A 57 2.53 29.19 -21.50
CA ARG A 57 2.17 29.76 -20.20
C ARG A 57 3.43 30.33 -19.57
N ARG A 58 3.45 31.63 -19.27
CA ARG A 58 4.66 32.32 -18.75
C ARG A 58 5.91 31.94 -19.57
N ASN A 59 5.77 31.94 -20.89
CA ASN A 59 6.80 31.58 -21.87
C ASN A 59 7.25 30.10 -21.86
N GLN A 60 6.54 29.21 -21.16
CA GLN A 60 6.77 27.77 -21.20
C GLN A 60 5.77 27.10 -22.16
N LYS A 61 6.27 26.41 -23.19
CA LYS A 61 5.46 25.71 -24.20
C LYS A 61 4.75 24.49 -23.58
N VAL A 62 3.48 24.27 -23.93
CA VAL A 62 2.61 23.21 -23.36
C VAL A 62 2.06 22.27 -24.43
N LEU A 63 1.61 22.83 -25.56
CA LEU A 63 1.13 22.11 -26.73
C LEU A 63 1.85 22.67 -27.97
N GLU A 64 2.23 21.79 -28.87
CA GLU A 64 2.85 22.15 -30.15
C GLU A 64 2.23 21.35 -31.28
N GLU A 65 2.16 21.93 -32.48
CA GLU A 65 1.59 21.23 -33.63
C GLU A 65 2.34 21.52 -34.94
N CYS A 66 2.34 20.54 -35.84
CA CYS A 66 2.97 20.58 -37.15
C CYS A 66 2.07 19.89 -38.18
N PRO A 67 1.82 20.47 -39.36
CA PRO A 67 2.17 21.85 -39.77
C PRO A 67 1.42 22.91 -38.96
N ALA A 68 1.91 24.17 -38.96
CA ALA A 68 1.23 25.25 -38.23
C ALA A 68 -0.15 25.57 -38.85
N PRO A 69 -1.22 25.73 -38.04
CA PRO A 69 -2.57 25.92 -38.54
C PRO A 69 -2.75 27.34 -39.09
N ASN A 70 -3.75 27.55 -39.95
CA ASN A 70 -4.17 28.89 -40.40
C ASN A 70 -3.03 29.75 -41.01
N LEU A 71 -1.99 29.13 -41.59
CA LEU A 71 -0.96 29.80 -42.40
C LEU A 71 -1.18 29.51 -43.88
N THR A 72 -1.05 30.54 -44.73
CA THR A 72 -1.05 30.37 -46.19
C THR A 72 0.29 29.82 -46.67
N GLU A 73 0.31 29.09 -47.79
CA GLU A 73 1.55 28.55 -48.38
C GLU A 73 2.61 29.63 -48.69
N ASP A 74 2.20 30.84 -49.08
CA ASP A 74 3.13 31.95 -49.32
C ASP A 74 3.93 32.30 -48.06
N ILE A 75 3.24 32.45 -46.93
CA ILE A 75 3.86 32.74 -45.63
C ILE A 75 4.78 31.60 -45.19
N ARG A 76 4.34 30.34 -45.34
CA ARG A 76 5.16 29.16 -45.02
C ARG A 76 6.46 29.14 -45.83
N HIS A 77 6.35 29.36 -47.15
CA HIS A 77 7.51 29.40 -48.03
C HIS A 77 8.47 30.55 -47.68
N ARG A 78 7.94 31.73 -47.36
CA ARG A 78 8.73 32.88 -46.89
C ARG A 78 9.45 32.59 -45.57
N LEU A 79 8.79 31.93 -44.61
CA LEU A 79 9.39 31.51 -43.33
C LEU A 79 10.57 30.56 -43.58
N HIS A 80 10.36 29.50 -44.37
CA HIS A 80 11.37 28.48 -44.66
C HIS A 80 12.59 29.06 -45.36
N ILE A 81 12.41 29.87 -46.42
CA ILE A 81 13.53 30.53 -47.12
C ILE A 81 14.30 31.45 -46.19
N THR A 82 13.61 32.19 -45.32
CA THR A 82 14.26 33.13 -44.39
C THR A 82 15.11 32.37 -43.38
N ALA A 83 14.59 31.28 -42.82
CA ALA A 83 15.31 30.42 -41.89
C ALA A 83 16.56 29.78 -42.52
N GLU A 84 16.44 29.27 -43.75
CA GLU A 84 17.57 28.70 -44.50
C GLU A 84 18.66 29.72 -44.78
N LYS A 85 18.29 30.91 -45.28
CA LYS A 85 19.24 31.99 -45.55
C LYS A 85 20.01 32.40 -44.31
N LEU A 86 19.31 32.53 -43.18
CA LEU A 86 19.93 32.90 -41.90
C LEU A 86 20.98 31.87 -41.47
N LEU A 87 20.64 30.59 -41.48
CA LEU A 87 21.54 29.52 -41.02
C LEU A 87 22.64 29.18 -42.02
N ALA A 88 22.38 29.31 -43.32
CA ALA A 88 23.41 29.19 -44.36
C ALA A 88 24.48 30.30 -44.23
N ALA A 89 24.07 31.54 -43.93
CA ALA A 89 24.98 32.68 -43.79
C ALA A 89 26.01 32.52 -42.67
N VAL A 90 25.70 31.72 -41.65
CA VAL A 90 26.60 31.43 -40.52
C VAL A 90 27.23 30.03 -40.61
N GLN A 91 27.10 29.36 -41.76
CA GLN A 91 27.56 27.97 -41.96
C GLN A 91 27.10 27.04 -40.84
N TYR A 92 25.83 27.15 -40.45
CA TYR A 92 25.29 26.40 -39.33
C TYR A 92 25.49 24.89 -39.54
N ARG A 93 25.85 24.19 -38.47
CA ARG A 93 26.06 22.75 -38.46
C ARG A 93 25.09 22.11 -37.50
N ASN A 94 24.47 21.01 -37.93
CA ASN A 94 23.53 20.19 -37.17
C ASN A 94 22.09 20.75 -37.16
N ALA A 95 21.22 20.21 -36.30
CA ALA A 95 19.83 20.66 -36.14
C ALA A 95 19.74 21.97 -35.34
N GLY A 96 18.96 22.93 -35.84
CA GLY A 96 18.65 24.19 -35.17
C GLY A 96 17.26 24.67 -35.53
N THR A 97 16.70 25.58 -34.73
CA THR A 97 15.37 26.13 -34.96
C THR A 97 15.43 27.65 -35.06
N VAL A 98 14.78 28.21 -36.08
CA VAL A 98 14.59 29.66 -36.20
C VAL A 98 13.18 30.01 -35.76
N GLU A 99 13.04 30.80 -34.70
CA GLU A 99 11.77 31.18 -34.11
C GLU A 99 11.32 32.56 -34.63
N PHE A 100 10.01 32.71 -34.83
CA PHE A 100 9.38 33.91 -35.34
C PHE A 100 8.13 34.27 -34.52
N ILE A 101 7.91 35.57 -34.35
CA ILE A 101 6.61 36.12 -33.92
C ILE A 101 5.75 36.30 -35.17
N TYR A 102 4.56 35.72 -35.20
CA TYR A 102 3.56 35.91 -36.26
C TYR A 102 2.43 36.82 -35.78
N ASP A 103 2.24 37.95 -36.46
CA ASP A 103 1.20 38.94 -36.22
C ASP A 103 -0.08 38.49 -36.95
N VAL A 104 -1.07 38.00 -36.18
CA VAL A 104 -2.30 37.42 -36.74
C VAL A 104 -3.11 38.46 -37.51
N GLU A 105 -3.07 39.73 -37.10
CA GLU A 105 -3.85 40.81 -37.70
C GLU A 105 -3.26 41.24 -39.04
N ASN A 106 -1.94 41.48 -39.06
CA ASN A 106 -1.24 41.97 -40.24
C ASN A 106 -0.75 40.84 -41.17
N LYS A 107 -0.83 39.59 -40.73
CA LYS A 107 -0.35 38.39 -41.44
C LYS A 107 1.14 38.44 -41.81
N GLU A 108 1.94 39.08 -40.97
CA GLU A 108 3.39 39.22 -41.13
C GLU A 108 4.14 38.50 -40.01
N PHE A 109 5.38 38.08 -40.29
CA PHE A 109 6.24 37.45 -39.29
C PHE A 109 7.53 38.25 -39.07
N TYR A 110 8.06 38.16 -37.85
CA TYR A 110 9.25 38.86 -37.39
C TYR A 110 10.18 37.88 -36.71
N PHE A 111 11.48 37.99 -36.96
CA PHE A 111 12.48 37.16 -36.29
C PHE A 111 12.43 37.35 -34.78
N LEU A 112 12.52 36.24 -34.04
CA LEU A 112 12.63 36.22 -32.58
C LEU A 112 14.03 35.79 -32.16
N GLU A 113 14.38 34.52 -32.38
CA GLU A 113 15.67 33.98 -32.01
C GLU A 113 16.06 32.73 -32.83
N VAL A 114 17.29 32.25 -32.62
CA VAL A 114 17.74 30.94 -33.11
C VAL A 114 18.08 30.06 -31.92
N ASN A 115 17.37 28.95 -31.77
CA ASN A 115 17.76 27.89 -30.86
C ASN A 115 18.81 27.01 -31.53
N THR A 116 20.07 27.14 -31.08
CA THR A 116 21.24 26.47 -31.68
C THR A 116 21.40 25.01 -31.22
N ARG A 117 20.28 24.31 -31.06
CA ARG A 117 20.18 22.93 -30.56
C ARG A 117 18.87 22.29 -31.04
N LEU A 118 18.75 20.97 -30.85
CA LEU A 118 17.47 20.29 -30.95
C LEU A 118 16.49 20.80 -29.86
N GLN A 119 15.21 20.88 -30.21
CA GLN A 119 14.15 21.30 -29.29
C GLN A 119 13.27 20.13 -28.84
N VAL A 120 12.54 20.33 -27.76
CA VAL A 120 11.75 19.29 -27.08
C VAL A 120 10.66 18.74 -28.02
N GLU A 121 10.05 19.63 -28.77
CA GLU A 121 8.96 19.48 -29.74
C GLU A 121 9.37 18.93 -31.11
N HIS A 122 10.63 18.50 -31.30
CA HIS A 122 11.08 17.95 -32.59
C HIS A 122 10.25 16.74 -33.07
N GLY A 123 9.65 15.98 -32.14
CA GLY A 123 8.87 14.79 -32.43
C GLY A 123 7.69 15.03 -33.38
N VAL A 124 7.00 16.18 -33.32
CA VAL A 124 5.92 16.47 -34.29
C VAL A 124 6.45 16.63 -35.72
N THR A 125 7.67 17.12 -35.88
CA THR A 125 8.33 17.20 -37.20
C THR A 125 8.73 15.81 -37.68
N GLU A 126 9.26 14.96 -36.80
CA GLU A 126 9.62 13.58 -37.14
C GLU A 126 8.41 12.78 -37.65
N GLU A 127 7.27 12.86 -36.96
CA GLU A 127 6.04 12.14 -37.36
C GLU A 127 5.49 12.61 -38.72
N VAL A 128 5.46 13.93 -38.97
CA VAL A 128 4.90 14.48 -40.22
C VAL A 128 5.80 14.20 -41.43
N TYR A 129 7.12 14.16 -41.24
CA TYR A 129 8.08 14.02 -42.34
C TYR A 129 8.70 12.62 -42.44
N GLY A 130 8.43 11.72 -41.50
CA GLY A 130 8.96 10.36 -41.49
C GLY A 130 10.48 10.31 -41.38
N ILE A 131 11.06 11.13 -40.49
CA ILE A 131 12.51 11.24 -40.29
C ILE A 131 12.90 11.04 -38.83
N ASP A 132 14.15 10.67 -38.59
CA ASP A 132 14.80 10.71 -37.28
C ASP A 132 15.86 11.83 -37.31
N LEU A 133 15.60 12.91 -36.58
CA LEU A 133 16.49 14.05 -36.52
C LEU A 133 17.76 13.68 -35.76
N VAL A 134 17.65 12.93 -34.66
CA VAL A 134 18.81 12.51 -33.85
C VAL A 134 19.76 11.64 -34.67
N GLU A 135 19.23 10.73 -35.51
CA GLU A 135 20.02 9.95 -36.46
C GLU A 135 20.81 10.85 -37.42
N TRP A 136 20.17 11.89 -37.97
CA TRP A 136 20.85 12.85 -38.85
C TRP A 136 21.93 13.62 -38.09
N MET A 137 21.63 14.06 -36.87
CA MET A 137 22.57 14.77 -36.01
C MET A 137 23.82 13.92 -35.75
N ILE A 138 23.64 12.65 -35.35
CA ILE A 138 24.73 11.70 -35.07
C ILE A 138 25.50 11.36 -36.33
N SER A 139 24.82 11.15 -37.47
CA SER A 139 25.45 10.84 -38.74
C SER A 139 26.35 11.98 -39.22
N LEU A 140 25.89 13.23 -39.15
CA LEU A 140 26.71 14.40 -39.48
C LEU A 140 27.86 14.59 -38.49
N ALA A 141 27.62 14.34 -37.19
CA ALA A 141 28.65 14.41 -36.15
C ALA A 141 29.76 13.38 -36.40
N ALA A 142 29.40 12.19 -36.89
CA ALA A 142 30.31 11.13 -37.32
C ALA A 142 30.93 11.34 -38.72
N ASN A 143 30.79 12.54 -39.30
CA ASN A 143 31.31 12.92 -40.62
C ASN A 143 30.77 12.06 -41.79
N LYS A 144 29.60 11.44 -41.65
CA LYS A 144 28.91 10.83 -42.80
C LYS A 144 28.32 11.92 -43.68
N ALA A 145 28.45 11.77 -44.99
CA ALA A 145 27.91 12.75 -45.94
C ALA A 145 26.38 12.73 -45.94
N ILE A 146 25.76 13.87 -45.61
CA ILE A 146 24.32 14.08 -45.76
C ILE A 146 24.10 15.06 -46.91
N ASN A 147 23.51 14.60 -48.00
CA ASN A 147 23.16 15.45 -49.13
C ASN A 147 21.79 16.11 -48.87
N LEU A 148 21.81 17.36 -48.41
CA LEU A 148 20.60 18.11 -48.07
C LEU A 148 19.67 18.34 -49.27
N ASN A 149 20.22 18.50 -50.48
CA ASN A 149 19.40 18.67 -51.69
C ASN A 149 18.63 17.39 -52.03
N HIS A 150 19.28 16.23 -51.88
CA HIS A 150 18.62 14.95 -52.05
C HIS A 150 17.55 14.71 -50.96
N LYS A 151 17.84 15.05 -49.70
CA LYS A 151 16.86 14.98 -48.62
C LYS A 151 15.64 15.87 -48.87
N ARG A 152 15.84 17.10 -49.35
CA ARG A 152 14.74 18.02 -49.69
C ARG A 152 13.71 17.40 -50.65
N GLN A 153 14.17 16.66 -51.66
CA GLN A 153 13.30 16.01 -52.64
C GLN A 153 12.44 14.89 -52.06
N GLN A 154 12.78 14.38 -50.88
CA GLN A 154 12.07 13.32 -50.18
C GLN A 154 11.15 13.86 -49.07
N LEU A 155 11.32 15.12 -48.67
CA LEU A 155 10.55 15.73 -47.59
C LEU A 155 9.24 16.31 -48.12
N HIS A 156 8.16 15.59 -47.83
CA HIS A 156 6.80 16.08 -48.04
C HIS A 156 6.02 15.90 -46.73
N PRO A 157 5.29 16.93 -46.25
CA PRO A 157 4.49 16.79 -45.05
C PRO A 157 3.36 15.78 -45.30
N GLN A 158 3.27 14.77 -44.45
CA GLN A 158 2.17 13.81 -44.46
C GLN A 158 1.36 13.96 -43.19
N GLY A 159 0.07 14.27 -43.34
CA GLY A 159 -0.83 14.41 -42.21
C GLY A 159 -0.53 15.61 -41.30
N HIS A 160 -0.83 15.45 -40.02
CA HIS A 160 -0.63 16.47 -38.99
C HIS A 160 -0.28 15.80 -37.66
N ALA A 161 0.66 16.36 -36.91
CA ALA A 161 1.05 15.89 -35.60
C ALA A 161 0.85 16.96 -34.52
N ILE A 162 0.37 16.55 -33.36
CA ILE A 162 0.21 17.41 -32.18
C ILE A 162 0.93 16.75 -31.01
N GLN A 163 1.69 17.54 -30.26
CA GLN A 163 2.37 17.13 -29.03
C GLN A 163 1.75 17.83 -27.82
N ALA A 164 1.60 17.08 -26.73
CA ALA A 164 1.29 17.60 -25.41
C ALA A 164 2.40 17.25 -24.40
N ARG A 165 2.80 18.22 -23.59
CA ARG A 165 3.80 18.02 -22.52
C ARG A 165 3.13 17.78 -21.18
N ILE A 166 3.33 16.59 -20.63
CA ILE A 166 2.89 16.25 -19.29
C ILE A 166 3.97 16.65 -18.30
N TYR A 167 3.59 17.46 -17.31
CA TYR A 167 4.44 17.97 -16.24
C TYR A 167 3.93 17.55 -14.87
N ALA A 168 4.87 17.35 -13.95
CA ALA A 168 4.64 17.19 -12.52
C ALA A 168 4.41 18.58 -11.88
N GLU A 169 3.27 19.17 -12.19
CA GLU A 169 2.85 20.48 -11.71
C GLU A 169 1.38 20.43 -11.31
N ASP A 170 0.97 21.33 -10.42
CA ASP A 170 -0.42 21.54 -10.03
C ASP A 170 -0.97 22.82 -10.72
N PRO A 171 -1.69 22.73 -11.84
CA PRO A 171 -2.21 23.90 -12.55
C PRO A 171 -3.20 24.72 -11.73
N TYR A 172 -3.89 24.12 -10.75
CA TYR A 172 -4.83 24.83 -9.89
C TYR A 172 -4.11 25.73 -8.88
N LEU A 173 -2.92 25.32 -8.43
CA LEU A 173 -2.03 26.12 -7.58
C LEU A 173 -0.95 26.84 -8.39
N ASN A 174 -1.33 27.49 -9.49
CA ASN A 174 -0.44 28.26 -10.36
C ASN A 174 0.76 27.46 -10.92
N PHE A 175 0.55 26.18 -11.18
CA PHE A 175 1.55 25.23 -11.69
C PHE A 175 2.73 25.07 -10.73
N GLN A 176 2.42 24.96 -9.43
CA GLN A 176 3.42 24.63 -8.42
C GLN A 176 4.06 23.27 -8.77
N PRO A 177 5.40 23.15 -8.78
CA PRO A 177 6.07 21.87 -9.01
C PRO A 177 5.69 20.83 -7.96
N CYS A 178 5.45 19.60 -8.40
CA CYS A 178 4.95 18.50 -7.57
C CYS A 178 5.93 17.32 -7.60
N ALA A 179 6.66 17.14 -6.51
CA ALA A 179 7.52 15.97 -6.29
C ALA A 179 6.78 14.89 -5.51
N GLY A 180 7.09 13.62 -5.76
CA GLY A 180 6.45 12.52 -5.06
C GLY A 180 6.39 11.23 -5.85
N LEU A 181 5.86 10.20 -5.20
CA LEU A 181 5.68 8.86 -5.78
C LEU A 181 4.55 8.88 -6.81
N LEU A 182 4.82 8.34 -8.01
CA LEU A 182 3.78 7.92 -8.95
C LEU A 182 3.43 6.45 -8.71
N SER A 183 2.39 6.20 -7.91
CA SER A 183 1.93 4.84 -7.60
C SER A 183 1.10 4.20 -8.71
N LYS A 184 0.75 4.97 -9.76
CA LYS A 184 0.23 4.44 -11.02
C LYS A 184 0.74 5.26 -12.20
N VAL A 185 1.32 4.56 -13.18
CA VAL A 185 1.64 5.08 -14.51
C VAL A 185 1.13 4.08 -15.54
N LYS A 186 0.24 4.52 -16.42
CA LYS A 186 -0.24 3.74 -17.56
C LYS A 186 -0.41 4.67 -18.76
N PHE A 187 0.32 4.35 -19.82
CA PHE A 187 0.17 4.96 -21.14
C PHE A 187 -0.51 3.96 -22.08
N PRO A 188 -1.44 4.42 -22.94
CA PRO A 188 -2.02 3.57 -23.98
C PRO A 188 -0.99 3.26 -25.09
N GLN A 189 -1.16 2.13 -25.76
CA GLN A 189 -0.39 1.77 -26.95
C GLN A 189 -1.37 1.67 -28.12
N GLU A 190 -1.30 2.62 -29.05
CA GLU A 190 -2.14 2.69 -30.24
C GLU A 190 -1.29 3.14 -31.44
N ASP A 191 -1.64 2.72 -32.66
CA ASP A 191 -0.91 3.11 -33.88
C ASP A 191 -0.95 4.63 -34.08
N GLY A 192 0.16 5.23 -34.54
CA GLY A 192 0.28 6.69 -34.73
C GLY A 192 0.24 7.50 -33.43
N VAL A 193 0.62 6.87 -32.31
CA VAL A 193 0.85 7.50 -31.01
C VAL A 193 2.27 7.19 -30.56
N ARG A 194 3.05 8.22 -30.30
CA ARG A 194 4.40 8.14 -29.76
C ARG A 194 4.43 8.83 -28.41
N ILE A 195 4.94 8.14 -27.39
CA ILE A 195 5.07 8.69 -26.04
C ILE A 195 6.53 8.60 -25.62
N ASP A 196 7.22 9.74 -25.62
CA ASP A 196 8.58 9.85 -25.12
C ASP A 196 8.51 10.11 -23.61
N THR A 197 8.96 9.18 -22.78
CA THR A 197 8.87 9.29 -21.32
C THR A 197 10.01 8.54 -20.61
N TRP A 198 10.24 8.90 -19.35
CA TRP A 198 11.20 8.25 -18.45
C TRP A 198 10.53 7.68 -17.19
N ILE A 199 9.23 7.88 -17.02
CA ILE A 199 8.50 7.47 -15.82
C ILE A 199 7.83 6.11 -15.97
N GLU A 200 7.72 5.42 -14.84
CA GLU A 200 7.00 4.17 -14.70
C GLU A 200 6.34 4.08 -13.31
N THR A 201 5.49 3.08 -13.11
CA THR A 201 4.83 2.90 -11.80
C THR A 201 5.88 2.60 -10.74
N GLY A 202 5.83 3.30 -9.61
CA GLY A 202 6.77 3.15 -8.50
C GLY A 202 7.91 4.18 -8.48
N ILE A 203 8.03 5.02 -9.50
CA ILE A 203 9.07 6.06 -9.53
C ILE A 203 8.71 7.23 -8.61
N THR A 204 9.72 7.81 -7.96
CA THR A 204 9.59 9.05 -7.19
C THR A 204 10.15 10.21 -7.97
N ILE A 205 9.30 11.19 -8.30
CA ILE A 205 9.67 12.44 -8.96
C ILE A 205 10.46 13.28 -7.97
N SER A 206 11.66 13.70 -8.38
CA SER A 206 12.54 14.57 -7.59
C SER A 206 12.18 16.05 -7.78
N PRO A 207 12.33 16.91 -6.75
CA PRO A 207 12.16 18.35 -6.89
C PRO A 207 13.38 19.08 -7.48
N PHE A 208 14.47 18.38 -7.83
CA PHE A 208 15.77 19.03 -8.12
C PHE A 208 15.94 19.50 -9.57
N PHE A 209 15.19 18.94 -10.52
CA PHE A 209 15.37 19.20 -11.95
C PHE A 209 14.08 19.72 -12.60
N ASP A 210 13.92 19.46 -13.90
CA ASP A 210 12.73 19.82 -14.67
C ASP A 210 11.54 18.86 -14.38
N PRO A 211 10.30 19.37 -14.27
CA PRO A 211 9.14 18.56 -13.95
C PRO A 211 8.54 17.79 -15.15
N MET A 212 9.14 17.80 -16.36
CA MET A 212 8.57 17.11 -17.52
C MET A 212 8.60 15.59 -17.35
N LEU A 213 7.43 14.97 -17.44
CA LEU A 213 7.24 13.53 -17.25
C LEU A 213 7.16 12.78 -18.57
N ALA A 214 6.43 13.33 -19.54
CA ALA A 214 6.21 12.70 -20.84
C ALA A 214 5.87 13.72 -21.92
N LYS A 215 6.17 13.36 -23.16
CA LYS A 215 5.63 14.02 -24.36
C LYS A 215 4.68 13.04 -25.05
N VAL A 216 3.43 13.43 -25.21
CA VAL A 216 2.42 12.64 -25.93
C VAL A 216 2.30 13.23 -27.31
N ILE A 217 2.75 12.48 -28.32
CA ILE A 217 2.81 12.91 -29.71
C ILE A 217 1.82 12.04 -30.50
N VAL A 218 0.90 12.67 -31.20
CA VAL A 218 -0.15 11.99 -31.97
C VAL A 218 -0.12 12.45 -33.42
N HIS A 219 -0.16 11.50 -34.34
CA HIS A 219 -0.18 11.71 -35.78
C HIS A 219 -1.41 11.07 -36.44
N ALA A 220 -2.01 11.79 -37.39
CA ALA A 220 -3.14 11.35 -38.22
C ALA A 220 -3.20 12.13 -39.54
N GLU A 221 -4.17 11.85 -40.40
CA GLU A 221 -4.24 12.40 -41.77
C GLU A 221 -4.49 13.92 -41.82
N ASN A 222 -5.07 14.49 -40.77
CA ASN A 222 -5.32 15.92 -40.67
C ASN A 222 -5.43 16.36 -39.20
N ARG A 223 -5.35 17.68 -38.98
CA ARG A 223 -5.37 18.29 -37.64
C ARG A 223 -6.55 17.87 -36.78
N THR A 224 -7.76 17.81 -37.34
CA THR A 224 -8.97 17.45 -36.60
C THR A 224 -8.88 16.03 -36.06
N GLN A 225 -8.45 15.08 -36.90
CA GLN A 225 -8.25 13.70 -36.48
C GLN A 225 -7.11 13.58 -35.45
N SER A 226 -5.99 14.28 -35.63
CA SER A 226 -4.88 14.27 -34.68
C SER A 226 -5.30 14.84 -33.32
N LEU A 227 -6.12 15.88 -33.30
CA LEU A 227 -6.66 16.47 -32.08
C LEU A 227 -7.65 15.54 -31.37
N GLN A 228 -8.60 14.94 -32.11
CA GLN A 228 -9.54 13.96 -31.55
C GLN A 228 -8.80 12.77 -30.94
N LYS A 229 -7.77 12.29 -31.64
CA LYS A 229 -6.92 11.20 -31.17
C LYS A 229 -6.08 11.62 -29.96
N LEU A 230 -5.52 12.83 -29.93
CA LEU A 230 -4.85 13.37 -28.75
C LEU A 230 -5.79 13.44 -27.54
N GLN A 231 -7.01 13.95 -27.70
CA GLN A 231 -8.02 14.01 -26.64
C GLN A 231 -8.32 12.61 -26.08
N HIS A 232 -8.55 11.64 -26.96
CA HIS A 232 -8.79 10.23 -26.59
C HIS A 232 -7.61 9.62 -25.85
N ILE A 233 -6.38 9.84 -26.33
CA ILE A 233 -5.16 9.34 -25.68
C ILE A 233 -4.97 9.97 -24.30
N LEU A 234 -5.12 11.29 -24.17
CA LEU A 234 -5.02 11.99 -22.88
C LEU A 234 -6.04 11.46 -21.86
N ASP A 235 -7.27 11.10 -22.28
CA ASP A 235 -8.28 10.50 -21.40
C ASP A 235 -7.89 9.10 -20.91
N GLN A 236 -7.19 8.32 -21.73
CA GLN A 236 -6.74 6.96 -21.38
C GLN A 236 -5.51 6.93 -20.47
N ILE A 237 -4.68 7.98 -20.49
CA ILE A 237 -3.49 8.05 -19.63
C ILE A 237 -3.91 8.06 -18.16
N GLN A 238 -3.26 7.22 -17.35
CA GLN A 238 -3.45 7.19 -15.90
C GLN A 238 -2.13 7.51 -15.21
N LEU A 239 -2.09 8.66 -14.55
CA LEU A 239 -1.01 9.07 -13.65
C LEU A 239 -1.63 9.35 -12.29
N TYR A 240 -1.10 8.74 -11.24
CA TYR A 240 -1.59 8.95 -9.87
C TYR A 240 -0.46 8.93 -8.85
N GLY A 241 -0.59 9.78 -7.85
CA GLY A 241 0.26 9.83 -6.66
C GLY A 241 0.92 11.19 -6.45
N SER A 242 1.28 11.88 -7.52
CA SER A 242 1.68 13.30 -7.52
C SER A 242 0.79 14.05 -8.50
N GLU A 243 0.50 15.33 -8.23
CA GLU A 243 -0.28 16.15 -9.16
C GLU A 243 0.48 16.34 -10.47
N THR A 244 -0.29 16.37 -11.56
CA THR A 244 0.22 16.59 -12.91
C THR A 244 -0.71 17.54 -13.66
N ASN A 245 -0.19 18.14 -14.73
CA ASN A 245 -1.02 18.95 -15.62
C ASN A 245 -1.91 18.12 -16.59
N LEU A 246 -1.99 16.78 -16.44
CA LEU A 246 -2.72 15.91 -17.37
C LEU A 246 -4.20 16.32 -17.52
N THR A 247 -4.88 16.56 -16.40
CA THR A 247 -6.29 17.00 -16.44
C THR A 247 -6.42 18.40 -17.03
N TYR A 248 -5.46 19.30 -16.78
CA TYR A 248 -5.43 20.60 -17.45
C TYR A 248 -5.31 20.46 -18.98
N LEU A 249 -4.45 19.55 -19.48
CA LEU A 249 -4.33 19.27 -20.92
C LEU A 249 -5.64 18.72 -21.51
N ARG A 250 -6.37 17.87 -20.77
CA ARG A 250 -7.70 17.38 -21.18
C ARG A 250 -8.70 18.52 -21.37
N TYR A 251 -8.67 19.53 -20.51
CA TYR A 251 -9.52 20.71 -20.64
C TYR A 251 -9.05 21.60 -21.80
N LEU A 252 -7.76 21.91 -21.87
CA LEU A 252 -7.19 22.81 -22.86
C LEU A 252 -7.38 22.30 -24.30
N THR A 253 -7.16 21.01 -24.54
CA THR A 253 -7.34 20.42 -25.88
C THR A 253 -8.80 20.44 -26.37
N ARG A 254 -9.76 20.71 -25.49
CA ARG A 254 -11.20 20.82 -25.79
C ARG A 254 -11.68 22.28 -25.85
N ASP A 255 -10.80 23.23 -25.57
CA ASP A 255 -11.15 24.64 -25.65
C ASP A 255 -11.42 25.08 -27.10
N SER A 256 -12.39 25.98 -27.28
CA SER A 256 -12.80 26.45 -28.61
C SER A 256 -11.68 27.20 -29.36
N ILE A 257 -10.81 27.93 -28.66
CA ILE A 257 -9.70 28.68 -29.26
C ILE A 257 -8.64 27.69 -29.78
N PHE A 258 -8.33 26.66 -29.00
CA PHE A 258 -7.38 25.63 -29.40
C PHE A 258 -7.92 24.75 -30.54
N THR A 259 -9.15 24.27 -30.43
CA THR A 259 -9.79 23.43 -31.47
C THR A 259 -9.87 24.12 -32.83
N ASN A 260 -10.02 25.44 -32.87
CA ASN A 260 -10.01 26.23 -34.11
C ASN A 260 -8.60 26.63 -34.61
N GLY A 261 -7.53 26.30 -33.89
CA GLY A 261 -6.15 26.66 -34.27
C GLY A 261 -5.89 28.17 -34.18
N GLN A 262 -6.52 28.84 -33.21
CA GLN A 262 -6.50 30.29 -33.03
C GLN A 262 -5.71 30.76 -31.81
N ILE A 263 -5.01 29.84 -31.13
CA ILE A 263 -4.28 30.14 -29.90
C ILE A 263 -3.11 31.09 -30.15
N THR A 264 -2.97 32.08 -29.27
CA THR A 264 -1.90 33.07 -29.23
C THR A 264 -1.04 32.86 -27.98
N THR A 265 0.13 33.49 -27.93
CA THR A 265 1.05 33.41 -26.77
C THR A 265 0.48 34.05 -25.49
N GLY A 266 -0.62 34.80 -25.59
CA GLY A 266 -1.29 35.45 -24.46
C GLY A 266 -2.45 34.65 -23.86
N ASP A 267 -3.08 33.74 -24.63
CA ASP A 267 -4.39 33.16 -24.27
C ASP A 267 -4.36 32.31 -23.00
N LEU A 268 -3.31 31.49 -22.81
CA LEU A 268 -3.22 30.62 -21.63
C LEU A 268 -3.11 31.39 -20.31
N ASN A 269 -2.72 32.67 -20.33
CA ASN A 269 -2.70 33.49 -19.11
C ASN A 269 -4.11 33.79 -18.58
N ASN A 270 -5.13 33.70 -19.44
CA ASN A 270 -6.54 33.95 -19.09
C ASN A 270 -7.39 32.67 -19.08
N PHE A 271 -6.78 31.50 -19.35
CA PHE A 271 -7.47 30.22 -19.34
C PHE A 271 -7.83 29.80 -17.90
N ILE A 272 -9.11 29.58 -17.64
CA ILE A 272 -9.62 29.23 -16.31
C ILE A 272 -9.72 27.70 -16.19
N TYR A 273 -8.94 27.13 -15.28
CA TYR A 273 -8.97 25.71 -14.94
C TYR A 273 -9.57 25.48 -13.56
N GLN A 274 -10.65 24.71 -13.49
CA GLN A 274 -11.37 24.38 -12.25
C GLN A 274 -11.56 22.86 -12.14
N PRO A 275 -10.62 22.13 -11.49
CA PRO A 275 -10.74 20.69 -11.29
C PRO A 275 -11.72 20.34 -10.17
N ASN A 276 -12.22 19.10 -10.18
CA ASN A 276 -12.97 18.52 -9.07
C ASN A 276 -12.02 17.79 -8.11
N ARG A 277 -11.60 18.44 -7.02
CA ARG A 277 -10.66 17.88 -6.06
C ARG A 277 -10.89 18.35 -4.62
N ILE A 278 -10.21 17.66 -3.71
CA ILE A 278 -10.08 17.99 -2.29
C ILE A 278 -8.59 18.20 -1.99
N ASP A 279 -8.23 19.36 -1.47
CA ASP A 279 -6.90 19.64 -0.92
C ASP A 279 -6.85 19.21 0.53
N ILE A 280 -5.84 18.43 0.89
CA ILE A 280 -5.55 18.06 2.27
C ILE A 280 -4.69 19.16 2.89
N LEU A 281 -5.27 20.00 3.74
CA LEU A 281 -4.53 21.02 4.49
C LEU A 281 -3.85 20.42 5.73
N GLN A 282 -4.48 19.41 6.34
CA GLN A 282 -3.93 18.62 7.45
C GLN A 282 -4.47 17.19 7.36
N GLY A 283 -3.63 16.18 7.64
CA GLY A 283 -3.98 14.76 7.48
C GLY A 283 -4.72 14.09 8.65
N GLY A 284 -4.76 14.70 9.84
CA GLY A 284 -5.22 14.05 11.07
C GLY A 284 -4.20 13.06 11.64
N VAL A 285 -4.60 12.20 12.60
CA VAL A 285 -3.69 11.17 13.17
C VAL A 285 -3.46 10.04 12.17
N LEU A 286 -4.55 9.43 11.70
CA LEU A 286 -4.52 8.35 10.71
C LEU A 286 -5.78 8.42 9.85
N THR A 287 -5.68 9.14 8.74
CA THR A 287 -6.72 9.22 7.71
C THR A 287 -6.28 8.44 6.48
N THR A 288 -7.05 7.44 6.05
CA THR A 288 -6.72 6.60 4.89
C THR A 288 -7.90 6.45 3.94
N ILE A 289 -7.61 6.20 2.66
CA ILE A 289 -8.65 5.84 1.68
C ILE A 289 -8.99 4.37 1.89
N GLN A 290 -10.26 4.07 2.10
CA GLN A 290 -10.75 2.71 2.26
C GLN A 290 -11.98 2.48 1.40
N ASP A 291 -12.04 1.31 0.75
CA ASP A 291 -13.23 0.83 0.08
C ASP A 291 -13.96 -0.23 0.92
N LEU A 292 -15.09 -0.70 0.39
CA LEU A 292 -15.92 -1.73 1.02
C LEU A 292 -15.55 -3.13 0.55
N ALA A 293 -15.05 -3.34 -0.67
CA ALA A 293 -14.73 -4.69 -1.12
C ALA A 293 -13.50 -5.25 -0.38
N GLY A 294 -12.53 -4.40 -0.07
CA GLY A 294 -11.19 -4.83 0.29
C GLY A 294 -10.51 -5.62 -0.84
N ARG A 295 -9.29 -6.04 -0.58
CA ARG A 295 -8.42 -6.74 -1.52
C ARG A 295 -8.59 -8.26 -1.41
N GLN A 296 -9.47 -8.81 -2.23
CA GLN A 296 -9.84 -10.23 -2.22
C GLN A 296 -8.98 -11.04 -3.21
N GLY A 297 -8.79 -12.33 -2.96
CA GLY A 297 -8.10 -13.28 -3.86
C GLY A 297 -6.63 -13.54 -3.52
N TYR A 298 -6.13 -12.98 -2.40
CA TYR A 298 -4.71 -12.95 -2.07
C TYR A 298 -4.41 -13.35 -0.60
N TRP A 299 -5.40 -13.86 0.14
CA TRP A 299 -5.19 -14.30 1.52
C TRP A 299 -4.17 -15.44 1.62
N HIS A 300 -4.17 -16.33 0.63
CA HIS A 300 -3.22 -17.45 0.51
C HIS A 300 -1.75 -17.06 0.32
N VAL A 301 -1.45 -15.79 0.09
CA VAL A 301 -0.09 -15.23 0.04
C VAL A 301 0.15 -14.16 1.09
N GLY A 302 -0.74 -14.01 2.08
CA GLY A 302 -0.58 -13.03 3.16
C GLY A 302 -0.78 -11.59 2.74
N VAL A 303 -1.67 -11.33 1.78
CA VAL A 303 -2.13 -9.98 1.50
C VAL A 303 -3.49 -9.79 2.17
N PRO A 304 -3.60 -8.89 3.16
CA PRO A 304 -4.87 -8.66 3.85
C PRO A 304 -5.88 -7.93 2.96
N PRO A 305 -7.19 -8.10 3.26
CA PRO A 305 -8.24 -7.40 2.54
C PRO A 305 -8.19 -5.89 2.81
N SER A 306 -7.73 -5.46 3.97
CA SER A 306 -7.85 -4.06 4.39
C SER A 306 -9.32 -3.61 4.30
N GLY A 307 -9.58 -2.44 3.73
CA GLY A 307 -10.92 -1.87 3.62
C GLY A 307 -11.32 -1.17 4.93
N ALA A 308 -12.53 -0.63 4.93
CA ALA A 308 -13.09 0.03 6.11
C ALA A 308 -13.17 -0.96 7.28
N PHE A 309 -12.67 -0.57 8.45
CA PHE A 309 -12.75 -1.41 9.66
C PHE A 309 -14.19 -1.47 10.18
N ASP A 310 -14.87 -0.33 10.24
CA ASP A 310 -16.32 -0.22 10.37
C ASP A 310 -16.95 -0.06 8.98
N ARG A 311 -17.20 -1.21 8.35
CA ARG A 311 -17.80 -1.33 7.02
C ARG A 311 -19.23 -0.82 6.99
N TYR A 312 -19.98 -1.03 8.08
CA TYR A 312 -21.39 -0.66 8.19
C TYR A 312 -21.58 0.85 8.03
N SER A 313 -20.80 1.65 8.78
CA SER A 313 -20.84 3.10 8.71
C SER A 313 -20.52 3.63 7.31
N LEU A 314 -19.40 3.21 6.70
CA LEU A 314 -19.05 3.66 5.36
C LEU A 314 -20.11 3.27 4.31
N GLN A 315 -20.66 2.07 4.41
CA GLN A 315 -21.65 1.57 3.46
C GLN A 315 -22.97 2.35 3.55
N LEU A 316 -23.43 2.68 4.77
CA LEU A 316 -24.60 3.55 4.96
C LEU A 316 -24.38 4.94 4.36
N LEU A 317 -23.21 5.54 4.56
CA LEU A 317 -22.90 6.87 4.02
C LEU A 317 -22.85 6.87 2.49
N ASN A 318 -22.19 5.87 1.90
CA ASN A 318 -22.17 5.69 0.45
C ASN A 318 -23.59 5.51 -0.08
N ARG A 319 -24.40 4.67 0.56
CA ARG A 319 -25.79 4.46 0.14
C ARG A 319 -26.63 5.72 0.24
N LEU A 320 -26.47 6.51 1.30
CA LEU A 320 -27.15 7.79 1.52
C LEU A 320 -26.84 8.77 0.36
N LEU A 321 -25.58 8.84 -0.07
CA LEU A 321 -25.14 9.66 -1.20
C LEU A 321 -25.48 9.06 -2.58
N GLY A 322 -26.07 7.86 -2.63
CA GLY A 322 -26.33 7.16 -3.89
C GLY A 322 -25.06 6.67 -4.60
N ASN A 323 -23.94 6.56 -3.88
CA ASN A 323 -22.70 6.02 -4.39
C ASN A 323 -22.84 4.51 -4.68
N SER A 324 -22.08 4.03 -5.66
CA SER A 324 -21.96 2.58 -5.89
C SER A 324 -21.15 1.93 -4.76
N ALA A 325 -21.28 0.60 -4.62
CA ALA A 325 -20.51 -0.17 -3.64
C ALA A 325 -18.98 -0.13 -3.87
N SER A 326 -18.55 0.28 -5.06
CA SER A 326 -17.13 0.44 -5.42
C SER A 326 -16.53 1.79 -5.00
N CYS A 327 -17.35 2.75 -4.53
CA CYS A 327 -16.85 4.04 -4.10
C CYS A 327 -16.09 3.91 -2.77
N ALA A 328 -14.86 4.43 -2.76
CA ALA A 328 -14.06 4.56 -1.54
C ALA A 328 -14.42 5.86 -0.79
N GLY A 329 -14.24 5.83 0.53
CA GLY A 329 -14.32 6.98 1.42
C GLY A 329 -13.06 7.14 2.26
N LEU A 330 -13.03 8.15 3.13
CA LEU A 330 -11.96 8.31 4.10
C LEU A 330 -12.33 7.62 5.41
N GLU A 331 -11.46 6.74 5.90
CA GLU A 331 -11.46 6.26 7.27
C GLU A 331 -10.58 7.17 8.11
N ILE A 332 -11.13 7.74 9.18
CA ILE A 332 -10.49 8.72 10.06
C ILE A 332 -10.40 8.12 11.47
N THR A 333 -9.19 8.03 12.03
CA THR A 333 -8.97 7.49 13.38
C THR A 333 -8.61 8.61 14.37
N PHE A 334 -9.33 8.71 15.48
CA PHE A 334 -9.20 9.69 16.57
C PHE A 334 -9.32 11.18 16.22
N GLN A 335 -8.48 11.71 15.34
CA GLN A 335 -8.53 13.12 14.93
C GLN A 335 -8.49 13.21 13.41
N GLY A 336 -9.41 14.00 12.87
CA GLY A 336 -9.64 14.12 11.45
C GLY A 336 -8.76 15.12 10.72
N PRO A 337 -8.89 15.14 9.39
CA PRO A 337 -8.20 16.07 8.52
C PRO A 337 -8.87 17.45 8.47
N THR A 338 -8.13 18.41 7.93
CA THR A 338 -8.70 19.66 7.40
C THR A 338 -8.64 19.62 5.88
N LEU A 339 -9.79 19.82 5.25
CA LEU A 339 -10.03 19.61 3.82
C LEU A 339 -10.55 20.90 3.17
N ARG A 340 -10.09 21.22 1.96
CA ARG A 340 -10.65 22.30 1.13
C ARG A 340 -11.16 21.74 -0.18
N PHE A 341 -12.39 22.07 -0.54
CA PHE A 341 -13.04 21.58 -1.75
C PHE A 341 -12.89 22.61 -2.88
N SER A 342 -12.54 22.18 -4.10
CA SER A 342 -12.45 23.08 -5.27
C SER A 342 -13.74 23.13 -6.10
N CYS A 343 -14.69 22.22 -5.84
CA CYS A 343 -15.94 22.12 -6.56
C CYS A 343 -17.15 22.00 -5.63
N ASP A 344 -18.33 22.25 -6.18
CA ASP A 344 -19.59 21.95 -5.51
C ASP A 344 -19.79 20.42 -5.43
N THR A 345 -20.09 19.91 -4.23
CA THR A 345 -20.34 18.48 -4.02
C THR A 345 -21.27 18.22 -2.83
N GLN A 346 -21.57 16.95 -2.59
CA GLN A 346 -22.28 16.47 -1.41
C GLN A 346 -21.39 15.51 -0.62
N ILE A 347 -21.40 15.62 0.70
CA ILE A 347 -20.68 14.76 1.62
C ILE A 347 -21.63 14.16 2.66
N ALA A 348 -21.20 13.07 3.29
CA ALA A 348 -21.85 12.51 4.46
C ALA A 348 -20.78 12.00 5.45
N LEU A 349 -21.01 12.26 6.73
CA LEU A 349 -20.14 11.85 7.84
C LEU A 349 -20.86 10.83 8.73
N GLY A 350 -20.18 9.78 9.17
CA GLY A 350 -20.74 8.69 10.00
C GLY A 350 -19.67 7.95 10.78
N GLY A 351 -20.06 6.95 11.58
CA GLY A 351 -19.20 6.31 12.57
C GLY A 351 -19.23 7.04 13.91
N ALA A 352 -18.09 7.09 14.61
CA ALA A 352 -17.96 7.76 15.89
C ALA A 352 -18.16 9.26 15.76
N GLU A 353 -18.77 9.87 16.77
CA GLU A 353 -19.06 11.30 16.77
C GLU A 353 -17.76 12.12 16.78
N ILE A 354 -17.62 13.00 15.78
CA ILE A 354 -16.45 13.87 15.60
C ILE A 354 -16.89 15.34 15.61
N GLU A 355 -16.03 16.21 16.12
CA GLU A 355 -16.20 17.64 15.93
C GLU A 355 -16.06 18.01 14.44
N ALA A 356 -17.17 18.33 13.76
CA ALA A 356 -17.16 18.66 12.33
C ALA A 356 -17.63 20.11 12.08
N LYS A 357 -16.81 20.90 11.40
CA LYS A 357 -17.12 22.30 11.06
C LYS A 357 -16.91 22.59 9.58
N LEU A 358 -17.88 23.18 8.91
CA LEU A 358 -17.78 23.70 7.54
C LEU A 358 -17.74 25.23 7.59
N ASP A 359 -16.62 25.83 7.18
CA ASP A 359 -16.33 27.27 7.33
C ASP A 359 -16.61 27.80 8.76
N GLY A 360 -16.22 27.00 9.75
CA GLY A 360 -16.40 27.32 11.17
C GLY A 360 -17.79 27.02 11.74
N LYS A 361 -18.79 26.70 10.90
CA LYS A 361 -20.13 26.31 11.35
C LYS A 361 -20.21 24.82 11.63
N GLN A 362 -20.73 24.45 12.79
CA GLN A 362 -20.93 23.04 13.15
C GLN A 362 -21.89 22.36 12.18
N ILE A 363 -21.57 21.14 11.76
CA ILE A 363 -22.43 20.29 10.93
C ILE A 363 -22.74 18.98 11.67
N SER A 364 -23.94 18.43 11.50
CA SER A 364 -24.32 17.15 12.11
C SER A 364 -24.00 15.98 11.18
N MET A 365 -23.68 14.83 11.76
CA MET A 365 -23.42 13.58 11.05
C MET A 365 -24.72 12.90 10.56
N TRP A 366 -24.58 11.83 9.77
CA TRP A 366 -25.66 10.97 9.27
C TRP A 366 -26.72 11.67 8.40
N GLN A 367 -26.32 12.75 7.74
CA GLN A 367 -27.11 13.50 6.75
C GLN A 367 -26.24 13.91 5.57
N ILE A 368 -26.89 14.27 4.47
CA ILE A 368 -26.23 14.86 3.31
C ILE A 368 -25.94 16.34 3.58
N ILE A 369 -24.69 16.73 3.37
CA ILE A 369 -24.21 18.09 3.55
C ILE A 369 -23.73 18.59 2.19
N SER A 370 -24.33 19.67 1.70
CA SER A 370 -23.85 20.35 0.49
C SER A 370 -22.62 21.19 0.81
N VAL A 371 -21.57 21.01 0.02
CA VAL A 371 -20.32 21.76 0.10
C VAL A 371 -20.16 22.56 -1.19
N LYS A 372 -19.79 23.83 -1.05
CA LYS A 372 -19.51 24.73 -2.16
C LYS A 372 -18.02 24.80 -2.47
N ALA A 373 -17.69 25.10 -3.71
CA ALA A 373 -16.31 25.38 -4.11
C ALA A 373 -15.68 26.46 -3.19
N GLY A 374 -14.47 26.19 -2.72
CA GLY A 374 -13.70 27.03 -1.80
C GLY A 374 -13.94 26.77 -0.31
N GLN A 375 -14.99 26.03 0.07
CA GLN A 375 -15.30 25.80 1.48
C GLN A 375 -14.28 24.86 2.15
N LYS A 376 -14.08 25.10 3.45
CA LYS A 376 -13.16 24.35 4.31
C LYS A 376 -13.92 23.50 5.32
N LEU A 377 -13.72 22.19 5.26
CA LEU A 377 -14.20 21.24 6.26
C LEU A 377 -13.07 20.94 7.26
N VAL A 378 -13.32 21.19 8.54
CA VAL A 378 -12.40 20.86 9.64
C VAL A 378 -13.02 19.72 10.44
N LEU A 379 -12.31 18.60 10.53
CA LEU A 379 -12.67 17.47 11.38
C LEU A 379 -11.71 17.42 12.56
N GLY A 380 -12.22 17.74 13.75
CA GLY A 380 -11.48 17.77 15.00
C GLY A 380 -11.30 16.38 15.59
N ARG A 381 -11.47 16.27 16.91
CA ARG A 381 -11.31 15.01 17.64
C ARG A 381 -12.63 14.26 17.71
N ILE A 382 -12.52 12.93 17.70
CA ILE A 382 -13.61 12.01 18.07
C ILE A 382 -13.83 12.16 19.58
N ASN A 383 -15.10 12.24 19.97
CA ASN A 383 -15.51 12.36 21.35
C ASN A 383 -15.15 11.08 22.16
N LYS A 384 -15.57 10.99 23.42
CA LYS A 384 -15.15 9.91 24.33
C LYS A 384 -15.46 8.48 23.85
N ILE A 385 -16.42 8.28 22.93
CA ILE A 385 -16.93 6.97 22.51
C ILE A 385 -16.60 6.73 21.04
N GLY A 386 -16.15 5.51 20.73
CA GLY A 386 -15.76 5.11 19.38
C GLY A 386 -14.33 5.51 19.03
N SER A 387 -13.84 4.98 17.91
CA SER A 387 -12.45 5.16 17.45
C SER A 387 -12.35 5.71 16.03
N ARG A 388 -13.39 5.52 15.19
CA ARG A 388 -13.32 5.82 13.76
C ARG A 388 -14.55 6.56 13.24
N THR A 389 -14.30 7.60 12.46
CA THR A 389 -15.30 8.31 11.67
C THR A 389 -15.03 8.08 10.19
N TYR A 390 -16.07 8.11 9.37
CA TYR A 390 -15.97 7.98 7.92
C TYR A 390 -16.50 9.22 7.23
N LEU A 391 -15.82 9.64 6.18
CA LEU A 391 -16.28 10.66 5.23
C LEU A 391 -16.51 10.01 3.87
N ALA A 392 -17.76 9.99 3.42
CA ALA A 392 -18.11 9.67 2.05
C ALA A 392 -18.36 10.96 1.26
N VAL A 393 -17.97 10.96 -0.01
CA VAL A 393 -18.15 12.07 -0.95
C VAL A 393 -18.95 11.55 -2.14
N SER A 394 -19.85 12.36 -2.68
CA SER A 394 -20.69 12.00 -3.83
C SER A 394 -19.81 11.61 -5.03
N GLY A 395 -20.02 10.41 -5.57
CA GLY A 395 -19.19 9.80 -6.63
C GLY A 395 -17.93 9.06 -6.12
N GLY A 396 -17.61 9.18 -4.84
CA GLY A 396 -16.42 8.59 -4.22
C GLY A 396 -15.12 9.31 -4.58
N ILE A 397 -14.01 8.77 -4.06
CA ILE A 397 -12.66 9.29 -4.30
C ILE A 397 -12.01 8.55 -5.47
N CYS A 398 -11.47 9.30 -6.43
CA CYS A 398 -10.74 8.76 -7.57
C CYS A 398 -9.34 8.31 -7.14
N CYS A 399 -9.15 6.99 -7.01
CA CYS A 399 -7.91 6.36 -6.63
C CYS A 399 -7.73 5.04 -7.44
N PRO A 400 -6.53 4.72 -7.93
CA PRO A 400 -6.29 3.50 -8.69
C PRO A 400 -6.41 2.26 -7.81
N ASP A 401 -6.83 1.15 -8.41
CA ASP A 401 -6.84 -0.13 -7.72
C ASP A 401 -5.42 -0.71 -7.64
N TYR A 402 -5.09 -1.30 -6.50
CA TYR A 402 -3.94 -2.17 -6.31
C TYR A 402 -4.44 -3.56 -5.93
N LEU A 403 -4.17 -4.54 -6.80
CA LEU A 403 -4.70 -5.91 -6.67
C LEU A 403 -6.23 -5.92 -6.47
N GLY A 404 -6.94 -5.13 -7.29
CA GLY A 404 -8.41 -5.12 -7.34
C GLY A 404 -9.13 -4.28 -6.29
N SER A 405 -8.41 -3.50 -5.46
CA SER A 405 -9.00 -2.67 -4.42
C SER A 405 -8.29 -1.32 -4.24
N LYS A 406 -9.04 -0.30 -3.80
CA LYS A 406 -8.54 1.03 -3.41
C LYS A 406 -8.14 1.10 -1.94
N ALA A 407 -8.37 0.05 -1.17
CA ALA A 407 -8.06 0.02 0.25
C ALA A 407 -6.57 0.27 0.52
N THR A 408 -6.28 1.14 1.48
CA THR A 408 -4.91 1.42 1.93
C THR A 408 -4.45 0.31 2.87
N PHE A 409 -3.33 -0.34 2.56
CA PHE A 409 -2.58 -1.17 3.49
C PHE A 409 -1.26 -0.48 3.84
N THR A 410 -1.23 0.22 4.96
CA THR A 410 -0.10 1.10 5.34
C THR A 410 1.19 0.33 5.57
N LEU A 411 1.07 -0.87 6.14
CA LEU A 411 2.18 -1.78 6.41
C LEU A 411 2.85 -2.28 5.11
N GLY A 412 2.06 -2.61 4.08
CA GLY A 412 2.60 -2.99 2.77
C GLY A 412 2.99 -1.82 1.87
N GLU A 413 2.63 -0.60 2.26
CA GLU A 413 2.78 0.65 1.50
C GLU A 413 2.15 0.61 0.10
N PHE A 414 0.93 0.07 -0.01
CA PHE A 414 0.18 0.07 -1.28
C PHE A 414 -1.34 0.23 -1.11
N GLY A 415 -2.01 0.54 -2.23
CA GLY A 415 -3.41 0.93 -2.26
C GLY A 415 -3.65 2.34 -1.74
N GLY A 416 -4.88 2.85 -1.87
CA GLY A 416 -5.24 4.20 -1.43
C GLY A 416 -4.36 5.31 -2.02
N HIS A 417 -4.08 6.34 -1.22
CA HIS A 417 -3.19 7.42 -1.62
C HIS A 417 -1.73 7.04 -1.32
N ASN A 418 -1.02 6.54 -2.34
CA ASN A 418 0.38 6.16 -2.27
C ASN A 418 0.71 5.16 -1.14
N GLY A 419 -0.24 4.28 -0.77
CA GLY A 419 -0.01 3.26 0.24
C GLY A 419 0.07 3.76 1.67
N ARG A 420 -0.28 5.02 1.95
CA ARG A 420 -0.06 5.66 3.25
C ARG A 420 -1.27 6.47 3.73
N ALA A 421 -1.18 6.92 4.98
CA ALA A 421 -2.06 7.95 5.51
C ALA A 421 -1.91 9.27 4.73
N LEU A 422 -3.00 10.03 4.66
CA LEU A 422 -3.03 11.37 4.06
C LEU A 422 -2.15 12.35 4.85
N ARG A 423 -1.55 13.30 4.14
CA ARG A 423 -0.64 14.33 4.66
C ARG A 423 -1.01 15.69 4.07
N ALA A 424 -0.54 16.75 4.73
CA ALA A 424 -0.69 18.10 4.20
C ALA A 424 -0.05 18.22 2.81
N GLY A 425 -0.76 18.84 1.87
CA GLY A 425 -0.35 18.98 0.47
C GLY A 425 -0.83 17.85 -0.44
N ASP A 426 -1.37 16.75 0.08
CA ASP A 426 -2.00 15.73 -0.76
C ASP A 426 -3.24 16.29 -1.47
N VAL A 427 -3.53 15.75 -2.65
CA VAL A 427 -4.69 16.10 -3.46
C VAL A 427 -5.47 14.85 -3.81
N LEU A 428 -6.79 14.89 -3.58
CA LEU A 428 -7.71 13.81 -3.92
C LEU A 428 -8.67 14.28 -5.00
N HIS A 429 -8.62 13.63 -6.17
CA HIS A 429 -9.57 13.91 -7.26
C HIS A 429 -10.91 13.26 -7.00
N LEU A 430 -11.98 13.92 -7.45
CA LEU A 430 -13.36 13.46 -7.34
C LEU A 430 -13.93 13.11 -8.72
N ALA A 431 -14.96 12.28 -8.74
CA ALA A 431 -15.65 11.95 -9.98
C ALA A 431 -16.42 13.16 -10.54
N GLU A 432 -16.50 13.28 -11.87
CA GLU A 432 -17.23 14.34 -12.57
C GLU A 432 -18.70 13.94 -12.84
N ASN A 433 -19.56 14.94 -13.08
CA ASN A 433 -20.95 14.76 -13.54
C ASN A 433 -21.85 13.88 -12.62
N ILE A 434 -21.63 13.96 -11.31
CA ILE A 434 -22.42 13.19 -10.34
C ILE A 434 -23.77 13.86 -10.09
N LYS A 435 -24.84 13.06 -10.17
CA LYS A 435 -26.19 13.52 -9.83
C LYS A 435 -26.32 13.64 -8.32
N PRO A 436 -26.83 14.77 -7.80
CA PRO A 436 -27.03 14.93 -6.36
C PRO A 436 -28.07 13.93 -5.84
N ALA A 437 -27.80 13.37 -4.67
CA ALA A 437 -28.73 12.49 -3.99
C ALA A 437 -29.94 13.25 -3.44
N ARG A 438 -31.06 12.53 -3.34
CA ARG A 438 -32.38 13.09 -2.97
C ARG A 438 -32.77 12.86 -1.50
N ILE A 439 -32.25 11.80 -0.87
CA ILE A 439 -32.53 11.48 0.54
C ILE A 439 -31.64 12.37 1.40
N THR A 440 -32.19 13.16 2.31
CA THR A 440 -31.41 14.13 3.07
C THR A 440 -30.80 13.55 4.35
N ASN A 441 -31.52 12.65 5.05
CA ASN A 441 -31.13 12.14 6.37
C ASN A 441 -31.26 10.62 6.46
N LEU A 442 -30.38 9.99 7.24
CA LEU A 442 -30.50 8.58 7.59
C LEU A 442 -31.54 8.38 8.71
N PRO A 443 -32.42 7.36 8.63
CA PRO A 443 -33.26 6.96 9.76
C PRO A 443 -32.45 6.69 11.03
N THR A 444 -32.90 7.21 12.17
CA THR A 444 -32.17 7.12 13.45
C THR A 444 -31.91 5.69 13.92
N ASP A 445 -32.80 4.77 13.59
CA ASP A 445 -32.70 3.36 13.97
C ASP A 445 -31.60 2.59 13.21
N LEU A 446 -31.12 3.14 12.08
CA LEU A 446 -29.97 2.60 11.34
C LEU A 446 -28.64 3.17 11.83
N ILE A 447 -28.66 4.22 12.66
CA ILE A 447 -27.43 4.78 13.20
C ILE A 447 -26.84 3.79 14.22
N PRO A 448 -25.60 3.30 14.02
CA PRO A 448 -25.00 2.34 14.93
C PRO A 448 -24.89 2.90 16.35
N LYS A 449 -25.39 2.15 17.32
CA LYS A 449 -25.33 2.52 18.74
C LYS A 449 -23.95 2.19 19.28
N MET A 450 -23.26 3.20 19.81
CA MET A 450 -21.92 3.07 20.37
C MET A 450 -21.94 3.24 21.89
N SER A 451 -21.03 2.52 22.56
CA SER A 451 -20.83 2.53 24.00
C SER A 451 -19.36 2.27 24.32
N ASN A 452 -18.99 2.24 25.60
CA ASN A 452 -17.71 1.71 26.07
C ASN A 452 -17.84 0.29 26.65
N GLN A 453 -19.03 -0.31 26.53
CA GLN A 453 -19.37 -1.66 26.95
C GLN A 453 -20.05 -2.36 25.78
N TRP A 454 -19.34 -3.31 25.20
CA TRP A 454 -19.70 -3.95 23.94
C TRP A 454 -20.06 -5.41 24.15
N GLU A 455 -21.10 -5.84 23.45
CA GLU A 455 -21.37 -7.25 23.24
C GLU A 455 -21.00 -7.62 21.80
N LEU A 456 -20.12 -8.60 21.66
CA LEU A 456 -19.67 -9.12 20.36
C LEU A 456 -20.22 -10.53 20.18
N ARG A 457 -21.05 -10.70 19.14
CA ARG A 457 -21.59 -12.01 18.77
C ARG A 457 -20.52 -12.80 18.01
N VAL A 458 -20.28 -14.04 18.45
CA VAL A 458 -19.20 -14.87 17.91
C VAL A 458 -19.67 -16.30 17.65
N ILE A 459 -19.11 -16.92 16.62
CA ILE A 459 -19.24 -18.36 16.38
C ILE A 459 -18.12 -19.07 17.16
N TYR A 460 -18.49 -20.12 17.89
CA TYR A 460 -17.54 -20.94 18.64
C TYR A 460 -16.71 -21.82 17.67
N GLY A 461 -15.39 -21.71 17.76
CA GLY A 461 -14.42 -22.40 16.90
C GLY A 461 -13.40 -21.46 16.24
N PRO A 462 -12.36 -22.01 15.59
CA PRO A 462 -12.17 -23.44 15.33
C PRO A 462 -11.56 -24.26 16.48
N GLN A 463 -10.59 -23.72 17.22
CA GLN A 463 -9.88 -24.48 18.27
C GLN A 463 -10.52 -24.27 19.65
N GLY A 464 -11.44 -25.18 20.01
CA GLY A 464 -12.17 -25.16 21.29
C GLY A 464 -11.72 -26.23 22.28
N ALA A 465 -12.65 -26.59 23.18
CA ALA A 465 -12.51 -27.69 24.12
C ALA A 465 -13.03 -29.01 23.50
N PRO A 466 -12.54 -30.17 23.96
CA PRO A 466 -11.50 -30.37 24.99
C PRO A 466 -10.06 -30.35 24.45
N ASP A 467 -9.88 -30.19 23.14
CA ASP A 467 -8.61 -30.42 22.46
C ASP A 467 -7.50 -29.44 22.86
N PHE A 468 -7.84 -28.14 22.95
CA PHE A 468 -6.88 -27.06 23.18
C PHE A 468 -7.17 -26.30 24.47
N PHE A 469 -8.46 -26.07 24.74
CA PHE A 469 -8.95 -25.41 25.95
C PHE A 469 -9.68 -26.43 26.83
N THR A 470 -9.67 -26.22 28.15
CA THR A 470 -10.59 -26.98 29.00
C THR A 470 -12.00 -26.41 28.87
N GLN A 471 -13.03 -27.20 29.19
CA GLN A 471 -14.41 -26.68 29.21
C GLN A 471 -14.56 -25.48 30.16
N LYS A 472 -13.80 -25.45 31.26
CA LYS A 472 -13.79 -24.33 32.20
C LYS A 472 -13.23 -23.06 31.57
N ASP A 473 -12.23 -23.16 30.71
CA ASP A 473 -11.67 -22.00 30.01
C ASP A 473 -12.64 -21.44 28.99
N ILE A 474 -13.36 -22.31 28.27
CA ILE A 474 -14.41 -21.89 27.32
C ILE A 474 -15.56 -21.20 28.05
N ASP A 475 -16.03 -21.78 29.16
CA ASP A 475 -17.06 -21.16 30.00
C ASP A 475 -16.59 -19.80 30.55
N MET A 476 -15.34 -19.71 30.98
CA MET A 476 -14.72 -18.48 31.44
C MET A 476 -14.66 -17.45 30.31
N PHE A 477 -14.22 -17.84 29.11
CA PHE A 477 -14.04 -16.96 27.96
C PHE A 477 -15.33 -16.21 27.60
N PHE A 478 -16.47 -16.91 27.60
CA PHE A 478 -17.79 -16.35 27.32
C PHE A 478 -18.41 -15.59 28.50
N ARG A 479 -18.08 -15.95 29.74
CA ARG A 479 -18.62 -15.26 30.94
C ARG A 479 -17.84 -13.99 31.30
N HIS A 480 -16.55 -13.94 30.98
CA HIS A 480 -15.67 -12.84 31.38
C HIS A 480 -15.94 -11.56 30.60
N GLU A 481 -15.63 -10.43 31.22
CA GLU A 481 -15.62 -9.12 30.58
C GLU A 481 -14.16 -8.73 30.28
N TRP A 482 -13.81 -8.72 29.01
CA TRP A 482 -12.47 -8.43 28.51
C TRP A 482 -12.27 -6.92 28.38
N GLU A 483 -11.04 -6.43 28.57
CA GLU A 483 -10.71 -5.02 28.37
C GLU A 483 -9.81 -4.82 27.14
N VAL A 484 -10.09 -3.81 26.34
CA VAL A 484 -9.26 -3.47 25.17
C VAL A 484 -7.95 -2.83 25.63
N HIS A 485 -6.84 -3.44 25.24
CA HIS A 485 -5.49 -2.96 25.51
C HIS A 485 -5.11 -1.81 24.55
N TYR A 486 -4.27 -0.87 25.01
CA TYR A 486 -3.85 0.30 24.23
C TYR A 486 -3.06 -0.05 22.95
N ASN A 487 -2.36 -1.19 22.97
CA ASN A 487 -1.63 -1.73 21.82
C ASN A 487 -2.56 -2.45 20.80
N SER A 488 -3.56 -1.71 20.31
CA SER A 488 -4.59 -2.17 19.36
C SER A 488 -4.59 -1.28 18.13
N ASN A 489 -4.69 -1.87 16.94
CA ASN A 489 -4.72 -1.14 15.67
C ASN A 489 -5.43 -1.95 14.56
N ARG A 490 -5.29 -1.57 13.29
CA ARG A 490 -5.92 -2.28 12.16
C ARG A 490 -5.45 -3.73 11.96
N THR A 491 -4.28 -4.10 12.49
CA THR A 491 -3.80 -5.49 12.47
C THR A 491 -4.55 -6.37 13.46
N GLY A 492 -4.97 -5.80 14.58
CA GLY A 492 -5.74 -6.52 15.59
C GLY A 492 -5.91 -5.73 16.88
N ILE A 493 -6.88 -6.18 17.69
CA ILE A 493 -7.33 -5.55 18.93
C ILE A 493 -6.95 -6.46 20.08
N ARG A 494 -5.94 -6.06 20.84
CA ARG A 494 -5.41 -6.86 21.96
C ARG A 494 -6.32 -6.71 23.17
N LEU A 495 -6.50 -7.79 23.90
CA LEU A 495 -7.39 -7.85 25.06
C LEU A 495 -6.62 -8.18 26.33
N ILE A 496 -7.08 -7.60 27.44
CA ILE A 496 -6.65 -7.89 28.80
C ILE A 496 -7.75 -8.73 29.45
N GLY A 497 -7.35 -9.83 30.08
CA GLY A 497 -8.25 -10.71 30.78
C GLY A 497 -7.54 -11.92 31.40
N PRO A 498 -8.31 -12.91 31.88
CA PRO A 498 -7.81 -14.09 32.56
C PRO A 498 -7.00 -14.99 31.62
N LYS A 499 -6.00 -15.64 32.20
CA LYS A 499 -5.17 -16.61 31.50
C LYS A 499 -5.87 -17.98 31.42
N PRO A 500 -5.81 -18.69 30.28
CA PRO A 500 -6.37 -20.05 30.17
C PRO A 500 -5.58 -21.08 31.00
N ASN A 501 -6.27 -22.10 31.50
CA ASN A 501 -5.66 -23.32 32.03
C ASN A 501 -5.68 -24.40 30.94
N TRP A 502 -4.75 -24.29 30.00
CA TRP A 502 -4.65 -25.10 28.78
C TRP A 502 -4.90 -26.60 28.97
N ALA A 503 -5.59 -27.23 28.02
CA ALA A 503 -5.88 -28.67 28.03
C ALA A 503 -4.65 -29.55 27.74
N ARG A 504 -3.56 -28.92 27.28
CA ARG A 504 -2.28 -29.55 26.93
C ARG A 504 -1.12 -28.85 27.60
N THR A 505 -0.01 -29.57 27.76
CA THR A 505 1.21 -29.07 28.44
C THR A 505 2.09 -28.19 27.58
N ASP A 506 2.03 -28.38 26.25
CA ASP A 506 2.84 -27.67 25.25
C ASP A 506 2.21 -27.83 23.85
N GLY A 507 2.79 -27.16 22.85
CA GLY A 507 2.40 -27.26 21.45
C GLY A 507 3.26 -28.21 20.60
N GLY A 508 4.12 -29.03 21.22
CA GLY A 508 5.04 -29.94 20.52
C GLY A 508 5.99 -29.24 19.56
N GLU A 509 6.16 -29.80 18.35
CA GLU A 509 7.06 -29.26 17.31
C GLU A 509 6.64 -27.87 16.79
N ALA A 510 5.38 -27.47 17.00
CA ALA A 510 4.89 -26.14 16.62
C ALA A 510 5.32 -25.02 17.57
N GLY A 511 5.72 -25.37 18.80
CA GLY A 511 6.20 -24.43 19.81
C GLY A 511 5.93 -24.90 21.24
N LEU A 512 6.70 -24.34 22.18
CA LEU A 512 6.65 -24.73 23.60
C LEU A 512 5.38 -24.27 24.32
N HIS A 513 4.72 -23.22 23.86
CA HIS A 513 3.52 -22.71 24.54
C HIS A 513 2.31 -23.58 24.19
N PRO A 514 1.43 -23.93 25.14
CA PRO A 514 0.20 -24.70 24.87
C PRO A 514 -0.80 -24.04 23.92
N SER A 515 -0.59 -22.79 23.51
CA SER A 515 -1.42 -22.16 22.47
C SER A 515 -0.85 -22.38 21.07
N ASN A 516 0.37 -22.92 20.93
CA ASN A 516 1.03 -23.09 19.64
C ASN A 516 0.45 -24.25 18.83
N ILE A 517 0.12 -23.98 17.56
CA ILE A 517 -0.33 -25.00 16.59
C ILE A 517 0.53 -24.91 15.35
N HIS A 518 0.55 -26.00 14.57
CA HIS A 518 1.13 -25.93 13.24
C HIS A 518 0.36 -24.92 12.41
N ASP A 519 1.10 -24.02 11.77
CA ASP A 519 0.51 -22.80 11.27
C ASP A 519 -0.65 -23.07 10.30
N ASN A 520 -1.78 -22.44 10.57
CA ASN A 520 -3.00 -22.53 9.79
C ASN A 520 -3.47 -21.13 9.38
N ALA A 521 -4.44 -21.07 8.48
CA ALA A 521 -5.01 -19.82 8.05
C ALA A 521 -6.02 -19.30 9.09
N TYR A 522 -6.08 -17.99 9.25
CA TYR A 522 -7.04 -17.31 10.12
C TYR A 522 -8.20 -16.69 9.35
N ALA A 523 -9.38 -16.71 9.97
CA ALA A 523 -10.51 -15.91 9.51
C ALA A 523 -10.41 -14.47 10.05
N PHE A 524 -10.92 -13.50 9.31
CA PHE A 524 -11.00 -12.11 9.79
C PHE A 524 -11.90 -12.03 11.03
N GLY A 525 -11.50 -11.27 12.04
CA GLY A 525 -12.25 -11.17 13.30
C GLY A 525 -12.14 -12.39 14.21
N THR A 526 -11.29 -13.37 13.89
CA THR A 526 -10.97 -14.47 14.82
C THR A 526 -10.28 -13.93 16.07
N ILE A 527 -10.58 -14.53 17.22
CA ILE A 527 -9.89 -14.22 18.48
C ILE A 527 -8.71 -15.17 18.60
N ASP A 528 -7.50 -14.65 18.41
CA ASP A 528 -6.26 -15.42 18.38
C ASP A 528 -5.50 -15.34 19.72
N PHE A 529 -5.09 -16.48 20.29
CA PHE A 529 -4.36 -16.54 21.56
C PHE A 529 -2.84 -16.58 21.37
N THR A 530 -2.26 -15.38 21.23
CA THR A 530 -0.80 -15.17 21.15
C THR A 530 -0.12 -15.41 22.51
N GLY A 531 0.13 -16.68 22.83
CA GLY A 531 0.45 -17.09 24.19
C GLY A 531 -0.81 -17.07 25.07
N ASP A 532 -0.75 -16.41 26.22
CA ASP A 532 -1.88 -16.25 27.13
C ASP A 532 -2.75 -15.00 26.85
N MET A 533 -2.34 -14.15 25.91
CA MET A 533 -3.02 -12.89 25.61
C MET A 533 -3.81 -12.96 24.29
N PRO A 534 -5.14 -12.77 24.31
CA PRO A 534 -5.94 -12.78 23.11
C PRO A 534 -5.82 -11.49 22.30
N VAL A 535 -5.93 -11.62 20.98
CA VAL A 535 -6.03 -10.52 20.02
C VAL A 535 -7.13 -10.83 19.00
N ILE A 536 -8.07 -9.92 18.80
CA ILE A 536 -9.06 -10.03 17.74
C ILE A 536 -8.42 -9.56 16.43
N LEU A 537 -8.32 -10.40 15.41
CA LEU A 537 -7.64 -10.04 14.16
C LEU A 537 -8.46 -9.02 13.35
N GLY A 538 -7.80 -7.92 12.97
CA GLY A 538 -8.40 -6.84 12.20
C GLY A 538 -8.29 -7.05 10.68
N PRO A 539 -8.79 -6.09 9.87
CA PRO A 539 -8.76 -6.18 8.42
C PRO A 539 -7.35 -6.13 7.81
N ASP A 540 -6.36 -5.62 8.54
CA ASP A 540 -4.94 -5.63 8.16
C ASP A 540 -4.16 -6.73 8.92
N GLY A 541 -4.87 -7.70 9.50
CA GLY A 541 -4.29 -8.77 10.30
C GLY A 541 -3.55 -9.84 9.47
N PRO A 542 -2.80 -10.73 10.15
CA PRO A 542 -2.03 -11.78 9.51
C PRO A 542 -2.92 -12.88 8.92
N SER A 543 -2.49 -13.47 7.81
CA SER A 543 -3.24 -14.55 7.16
C SER A 543 -3.00 -15.92 7.77
N LEU A 544 -1.74 -16.26 7.98
CA LEU A 544 -1.29 -17.56 8.45
C LEU A 544 -0.56 -17.35 9.77
N GLY A 545 -0.81 -18.24 10.73
CA GLY A 545 -0.11 -18.19 12.01
C GLY A 545 -0.31 -19.45 12.84
N GLY A 546 0.47 -19.53 13.91
CA GLY A 546 0.66 -20.75 14.71
C GLY A 546 0.07 -20.68 16.11
N PHE A 547 -1.12 -20.10 16.27
CA PHE A 547 -1.81 -19.95 17.55
C PHE A 547 -3.29 -20.34 17.45
N VAL A 548 -3.85 -20.87 18.54
CA VAL A 548 -5.25 -21.33 18.61
C VAL A 548 -6.26 -20.18 18.66
N CYS A 549 -7.41 -20.40 18.03
CA CYS A 549 -8.53 -19.47 17.98
C CYS A 549 -9.83 -20.10 18.52
N PRO A 550 -10.33 -19.74 19.71
CA PRO A 550 -11.55 -20.34 20.25
C PRO A 550 -12.86 -19.80 19.67
N ALA A 551 -12.88 -18.62 19.05
CA ALA A 551 -14.10 -18.06 18.48
C ALA A 551 -13.80 -17.03 17.37
N THR A 552 -14.79 -16.78 16.51
CA THR A 552 -14.73 -15.77 15.44
C THR A 552 -15.93 -14.82 15.49
N VAL A 553 -15.69 -13.51 15.43
CA VAL A 553 -16.75 -12.48 15.37
C VAL A 553 -17.54 -12.60 14.06
N ILE A 554 -18.88 -12.59 14.16
CA ILE A 554 -19.75 -12.73 12.99
C ILE A 554 -19.67 -11.50 12.07
N SER A 555 -19.91 -11.67 10.77
CA SER A 555 -19.84 -10.56 9.80
C SER A 555 -20.67 -9.35 10.18
N ALA A 556 -21.89 -9.57 10.71
CA ALA A 556 -22.79 -8.50 11.14
C ALA A 556 -22.26 -7.65 12.31
N ASP A 557 -21.28 -8.15 13.07
CA ASP A 557 -20.66 -7.47 14.22
C ASP A 557 -19.23 -7.00 13.96
N LEU A 558 -18.60 -7.37 12.84
CA LEU A 558 -17.23 -6.95 12.52
C LEU A 558 -17.06 -5.43 12.56
N TRP A 559 -18.10 -4.66 12.25
CA TRP A 559 -18.05 -3.20 12.29
C TRP A 559 -17.76 -2.63 13.70
N LYS A 560 -18.22 -3.33 14.75
CA LYS A 560 -17.99 -2.91 16.15
C LYS A 560 -16.50 -2.89 16.47
N LEU A 561 -15.72 -3.80 15.88
CA LEU A 561 -14.27 -3.87 16.07
C LEU A 561 -13.58 -2.57 15.63
N GLY A 562 -14.07 -1.95 14.54
CA GLY A 562 -13.58 -0.66 14.08
C GLY A 562 -13.81 0.50 15.06
N GLN A 563 -14.72 0.34 16.02
CA GLN A 563 -15.07 1.36 17.00
C GLN A 563 -14.48 1.14 18.39
N LEU A 564 -13.93 -0.05 18.67
CA LEU A 564 -13.30 -0.34 19.95
C LEU A 564 -12.13 0.61 20.23
N ARG A 565 -12.06 1.08 21.47
CA ARG A 565 -11.02 1.97 21.99
C ARG A 565 -10.34 1.35 23.21
N SER A 566 -9.08 1.73 23.48
CA SER A 566 -8.39 1.36 24.71
C SER A 566 -9.25 1.63 25.95
N GLY A 567 -9.34 0.65 26.84
CA GLY A 567 -10.16 0.69 28.05
C GLY A 567 -11.62 0.26 27.87
N ASP A 568 -12.10 0.06 26.63
CA ASP A 568 -13.44 -0.47 26.39
C ASP A 568 -13.58 -1.88 26.95
N LYS A 569 -14.78 -2.21 27.43
CA LYS A 569 -15.14 -3.51 27.96
C LYS A 569 -15.92 -4.31 26.93
N ILE A 570 -15.61 -5.60 26.80
CA ILE A 570 -16.19 -6.50 25.80
C ILE A 570 -16.68 -7.78 26.49
N ARG A 571 -17.89 -8.22 26.12
CA ARG A 571 -18.38 -9.57 26.42
C ARG A 571 -18.68 -10.31 25.12
N PHE A 572 -18.16 -11.53 25.00
CA PHE A 572 -18.44 -12.40 23.87
C PHE A 572 -19.76 -13.15 24.07
N LYS A 573 -20.59 -13.17 23.03
CA LYS A 573 -21.90 -13.80 23.01
C LYS A 573 -21.95 -14.90 21.96
N PRO A 574 -21.99 -16.18 22.34
CA PRO A 574 -22.00 -17.27 21.38
C PRO A 574 -23.33 -17.30 20.62
N ILE A 575 -23.27 -17.50 19.31
CA ILE A 575 -24.44 -17.55 18.43
C ILE A 575 -24.36 -18.73 17.45
N SER A 576 -25.52 -19.21 17.02
CA SER A 576 -25.62 -20.21 15.96
C SER A 576 -25.20 -19.63 14.59
N ILE A 577 -24.60 -20.47 13.74
CA ILE A 577 -24.25 -20.12 12.35
C ILE A 577 -25.50 -19.65 11.59
N ALA A 578 -26.64 -20.31 11.79
CA ALA A 578 -27.88 -19.95 11.09
C ALA A 578 -28.38 -18.55 11.46
N ASP A 579 -28.29 -18.14 12.72
CA ASP A 579 -28.71 -16.80 13.13
C ASP A 579 -27.68 -15.73 12.73
N ALA A 580 -26.39 -16.05 12.70
CA ALA A 580 -25.36 -15.18 12.15
C ALA A 580 -25.64 -14.82 10.67
N ILE A 581 -25.96 -15.83 9.85
CA ILE A 581 -26.33 -15.66 8.43
C ILE A 581 -27.59 -14.80 8.27
N LYS A 582 -28.62 -15.01 9.10
CA LYS A 582 -29.85 -14.19 9.07
C LYS A 582 -29.58 -12.73 9.45
N LEU A 583 -28.75 -12.50 10.45
CA LEU A 583 -28.37 -11.15 10.90
C LEU A 583 -27.61 -10.39 9.83
N GLU A 584 -26.65 -11.05 9.16
CA GLU A 584 -25.94 -10.46 8.03
C GLU A 584 -26.90 -10.13 6.88
N LYS A 585 -27.80 -11.06 6.52
CA LYS A 585 -28.79 -10.82 5.46
C LYS A 585 -29.67 -9.61 5.77
N ALA A 586 -30.14 -9.50 7.00
CA ALA A 586 -30.94 -8.37 7.44
C ALA A 586 -30.15 -7.06 7.39
N GLN A 587 -28.90 -7.06 7.86
CA GLN A 587 -28.02 -5.90 7.75
C GLN A 587 -27.80 -5.46 6.30
N ILE A 588 -27.62 -6.40 5.37
CA ILE A 588 -27.51 -6.11 3.92
C ILE A 588 -28.80 -5.46 3.40
N ASP A 589 -29.96 -5.99 3.79
CA ASP A 589 -31.26 -5.44 3.38
C ASP A 589 -31.51 -4.05 3.97
N GLU A 590 -31.16 -3.85 5.25
CA GLU A 590 -31.24 -2.57 5.95
C GLU A 590 -30.47 -1.48 5.22
N ILE A 591 -29.23 -1.80 4.84
CA ILE A 591 -28.38 -0.90 4.09
C ILE A 591 -28.97 -0.64 2.71
N ASN A 592 -29.33 -1.69 1.96
CA ASN A 592 -29.80 -1.53 0.57
C ASN A 592 -31.08 -0.69 0.47
N MET A 593 -31.99 -0.88 1.42
CA MET A 593 -33.28 -0.18 1.46
C MET A 593 -33.25 1.11 2.28
N LEU A 594 -32.21 1.33 3.10
CA LEU A 594 -32.17 2.36 4.14
C LEU A 594 -33.41 2.29 5.04
N THR A 595 -33.81 1.08 5.43
CA THR A 595 -34.94 0.83 6.33
C THR A 595 -34.56 -0.20 7.40
N PRO A 596 -34.80 0.05 8.70
CA PRO A 596 -34.53 -0.93 9.75
C PRO A 596 -35.26 -2.25 9.52
N ALA A 597 -34.59 -3.38 9.79
CA ALA A 597 -35.12 -4.73 9.66
C ALA A 597 -34.64 -5.59 10.84
N PRO A 598 -35.22 -5.40 12.04
CA PRO A 598 -34.77 -6.10 13.23
C PRO A 598 -34.98 -7.61 13.09
N VAL A 599 -33.94 -8.38 13.44
CA VAL A 599 -33.98 -9.84 13.45
C VAL A 599 -33.73 -10.37 14.86
N ALA A 600 -34.62 -11.24 15.31
CA ALA A 600 -34.46 -11.96 16.58
C ALA A 600 -33.38 -13.04 16.44
N TRP A 601 -32.56 -13.17 17.49
CA TRP A 601 -31.53 -14.20 17.63
C TRP A 601 -31.43 -14.62 19.10
N HIS A 602 -30.80 -15.77 19.36
CA HIS A 602 -30.63 -16.29 20.72
C HIS A 602 -29.17 -16.66 20.98
N GLU A 603 -28.72 -16.43 22.22
CA GLU A 603 -27.40 -16.85 22.70
C GLU A 603 -27.38 -18.38 22.84
N ILE A 604 -26.49 -19.03 22.08
CA ILE A 604 -26.35 -20.50 22.03
C ILE A 604 -24.87 -20.82 21.93
N LEU A 605 -24.34 -21.55 22.91
CA LEU A 605 -23.02 -22.15 22.85
C LEU A 605 -23.16 -23.61 22.42
N PRO A 606 -22.72 -24.00 21.21
CA PRO A 606 -22.66 -25.39 20.80
C PRO A 606 -21.73 -26.21 21.72
N GLU A 607 -22.00 -27.51 21.86
CA GLU A 607 -21.14 -28.42 22.65
C GLU A 607 -19.72 -28.54 22.08
N THR A 608 -19.57 -28.40 20.76
CA THR A 608 -18.27 -28.52 20.05
C THR A 608 -18.23 -27.58 18.84
N PRO A 609 -17.04 -27.06 18.48
CA PRO A 609 -16.84 -26.32 17.22
C PRO A 609 -16.67 -27.25 16.00
N ILE A 610 -16.63 -28.57 16.21
CA ILE A 610 -16.51 -29.56 15.13
C ILE A 610 -17.87 -29.69 14.44
N LEU A 611 -17.90 -29.37 13.15
CA LEU A 611 -19.08 -29.48 12.30
C LEU A 611 -19.29 -30.92 11.81
N ASP A 612 -18.20 -31.61 11.50
CA ASP A 612 -18.21 -32.97 10.96
C ASP A 612 -16.81 -33.59 11.01
N SER A 613 -16.69 -34.90 10.78
CA SER A 613 -15.41 -35.60 10.65
C SER A 613 -15.47 -36.78 9.66
N LEU A 614 -14.30 -37.25 9.23
CA LEU A 614 -14.11 -38.51 8.52
C LEU A 614 -13.04 -39.34 9.22
N ASP A 615 -13.30 -40.65 9.34
CA ASP A 615 -12.39 -41.58 9.98
C ASP A 615 -11.18 -41.90 9.11
N ALA A 616 -10.02 -42.10 9.76
CA ALA A 616 -8.80 -42.52 9.08
C ALA A 616 -8.95 -43.86 8.34
N ALA A 617 -9.87 -44.73 8.77
CA ALA A 617 -10.17 -45.98 8.09
C ALA A 617 -10.75 -45.78 6.68
N ASP A 618 -11.50 -44.69 6.47
CA ASP A 618 -12.20 -44.43 5.22
C ASP A 618 -11.36 -43.67 4.21
N VAL A 619 -10.58 -42.70 4.71
CA VAL A 619 -9.86 -41.75 3.85
C VAL A 619 -8.36 -41.68 4.13
N GLY A 620 -7.82 -42.58 4.96
CA GLY A 620 -6.39 -42.75 5.24
C GLY A 620 -5.83 -41.89 6.39
N ASP A 621 -6.42 -40.74 6.65
CA ASP A 621 -6.14 -39.88 7.81
C ASP A 621 -7.46 -39.39 8.38
N GLU A 622 -7.49 -39.09 9.67
CA GLU A 622 -8.62 -38.38 10.26
C GLU A 622 -8.75 -37.00 9.61
N VAL A 623 -9.97 -36.62 9.25
CA VAL A 623 -10.28 -35.28 8.72
C VAL A 623 -11.31 -34.65 9.62
N VAL A 624 -11.02 -33.46 10.15
CA VAL A 624 -11.94 -32.72 11.03
C VAL A 624 -12.34 -31.42 10.35
N TYR A 625 -13.65 -31.17 10.27
CA TYR A 625 -14.22 -29.94 9.75
C TYR A 625 -14.66 -29.06 10.91
N ARG A 626 -14.05 -27.88 11.09
CA ARG A 626 -14.33 -26.97 12.19
C ARG A 626 -14.98 -25.68 11.70
N ALA A 627 -15.91 -25.15 12.49
CA ALA A 627 -16.45 -23.82 12.27
C ALA A 627 -15.35 -22.78 12.52
N ALA A 628 -15.16 -21.83 11.60
CA ALA A 628 -14.16 -20.79 11.72
C ALA A 628 -14.75 -19.38 11.52
N GLY A 629 -16.03 -19.20 11.84
CA GLY A 629 -16.83 -18.01 11.50
C GLY A 629 -18.00 -18.36 10.59
N ASP A 630 -18.77 -17.36 10.18
CA ASP A 630 -19.98 -17.52 9.35
C ASP A 630 -19.68 -17.70 7.86
N HIS A 631 -18.47 -17.37 7.42
CA HIS A 631 -18.01 -17.47 6.02
C HIS A 631 -16.77 -18.36 5.86
N PHE A 632 -16.40 -19.12 6.89
CA PHE A 632 -15.17 -19.92 6.90
C PHE A 632 -15.37 -21.32 7.49
N ILE A 633 -14.78 -22.32 6.81
CA ILE A 633 -14.59 -23.68 7.34
C ILE A 633 -13.10 -23.99 7.36
N LEU A 634 -12.62 -24.55 8.47
CA LEU A 634 -11.26 -25.07 8.59
C LEU A 634 -11.30 -26.60 8.47
N VAL A 635 -10.55 -27.15 7.51
CA VAL A 635 -10.31 -28.59 7.37
C VAL A 635 -8.95 -28.90 7.98
N GLU A 636 -8.91 -29.76 8.98
CA GLU A 636 -7.67 -30.21 9.64
C GLU A 636 -7.42 -31.70 9.34
N TYR A 637 -6.17 -32.07 9.09
CA TYR A 637 -5.77 -33.43 8.76
C TYR A 637 -4.91 -34.05 9.85
N GLY A 638 -5.32 -35.23 10.30
CA GLY A 638 -4.55 -36.11 11.17
C GLY A 638 -4.12 -35.46 12.50
N LYS A 639 -3.11 -36.09 13.13
CA LYS A 639 -2.51 -35.56 14.36
C LYS A 639 -1.71 -34.30 14.06
N GLN A 640 -1.74 -33.35 14.99
CA GLN A 640 -0.97 -32.10 14.94
C GLN A 640 0.55 -32.34 15.10
N HIS A 641 1.20 -32.83 14.06
CA HIS A 641 2.66 -33.00 13.96
C HIS A 641 3.15 -32.61 12.55
N LEU A 642 4.45 -32.32 12.39
CA LEU A 642 5.00 -31.88 11.10
C LEU A 642 5.18 -33.07 10.13
N ASP A 643 4.18 -33.28 9.26
CA ASP A 643 4.21 -34.27 8.19
C ASP A 643 3.97 -33.64 6.81
N ILE A 644 4.97 -33.70 5.92
CA ILE A 644 4.88 -33.21 4.54
C ILE A 644 3.74 -33.89 3.78
N ARG A 645 3.41 -35.15 4.10
CA ARG A 645 2.30 -35.88 3.48
C ARG A 645 0.96 -35.20 3.77
N LEU A 646 0.74 -34.71 5.00
CA LEU A 646 -0.49 -33.99 5.36
C LEU A 646 -0.59 -32.67 4.59
N ARG A 647 0.54 -31.99 4.40
CA ARG A 647 0.56 -30.78 3.56
C ARG A 647 0.22 -31.05 2.11
N PHE A 648 0.72 -32.17 1.56
CA PHE A 648 0.37 -32.66 0.23
C PHE A 648 -1.12 -32.92 0.10
N ARG A 649 -1.71 -33.55 1.12
CA ARG A 649 -3.14 -33.82 1.18
C ARG A 649 -3.96 -32.53 1.16
N ALA A 650 -3.61 -31.55 1.99
CA ALA A 650 -4.24 -30.23 1.96
C ALA A 650 -4.13 -29.54 0.59
N HIS A 651 -2.98 -29.67 -0.08
CA HIS A 651 -2.82 -29.14 -1.43
C HIS A 651 -3.67 -29.88 -2.47
N ALA A 652 -3.77 -31.20 -2.36
CA ALA A 652 -4.56 -32.01 -3.27
C ALA A 652 -6.05 -31.63 -3.18
N LEU A 653 -6.57 -31.42 -1.96
CA LEU A 653 -7.93 -30.90 -1.79
C LEU A 653 -8.06 -29.49 -2.37
N MET A 654 -7.11 -28.60 -2.12
CA MET A 654 -7.10 -27.25 -2.69
C MET A 654 -7.18 -27.28 -4.23
N GLN A 655 -6.33 -28.08 -4.90
CA GLN A 655 -6.34 -28.22 -6.35
C GLN A 655 -7.64 -28.85 -6.86
N TRP A 656 -8.16 -29.85 -6.15
CA TRP A 656 -9.43 -30.47 -6.51
C TRP A 656 -10.59 -29.48 -6.43
N LEU A 657 -10.65 -28.65 -5.37
CA LEU A 657 -11.66 -27.60 -5.21
C LEU A 657 -11.51 -26.50 -6.27
N GLN A 658 -10.29 -26.15 -6.68
CA GLN A 658 -10.08 -25.20 -7.78
C GLN A 658 -10.62 -25.74 -9.11
N GLN A 659 -10.50 -27.05 -9.35
CA GLN A 659 -11.01 -27.72 -10.56
C GLN A 659 -12.52 -28.01 -10.49
N ASN A 660 -13.06 -28.20 -9.28
CA ASN A 660 -14.45 -28.55 -8.99
C ASN A 660 -15.08 -27.49 -8.08
N SER A 661 -14.94 -26.22 -8.44
CA SER A 661 -15.40 -25.11 -7.59
C SER A 661 -16.93 -25.01 -7.58
N LEU A 662 -17.49 -24.68 -6.41
CA LEU A 662 -18.90 -24.33 -6.27
C LEU A 662 -19.09 -22.82 -6.31
N PRO A 663 -20.18 -22.30 -6.91
CA PRO A 663 -20.57 -20.90 -6.76
C PRO A 663 -20.65 -20.54 -5.26
N GLY A 664 -20.03 -19.41 -4.89
CA GLY A 664 -19.92 -18.96 -3.51
C GLY A 664 -18.56 -19.24 -2.86
N ILE A 665 -17.72 -20.16 -3.36
CA ILE A 665 -16.33 -20.27 -2.87
C ILE A 665 -15.55 -19.01 -3.30
N ARG A 666 -14.90 -18.35 -2.34
CA ARG A 666 -14.13 -17.11 -2.55
C ARG A 666 -12.63 -17.37 -2.61
N GLU A 667 -12.07 -17.98 -1.57
CA GLU A 667 -10.62 -18.23 -1.45
C GLU A 667 -10.33 -19.55 -0.75
N LEU A 668 -9.16 -20.12 -1.05
CA LEU A 668 -8.64 -21.35 -0.45
C LEU A 668 -7.23 -21.08 0.07
N THR A 669 -7.03 -21.19 1.38
CA THR A 669 -5.74 -20.87 2.02
C THR A 669 -5.20 -22.11 2.73
N PRO A 670 -4.11 -22.71 2.21
CA PRO A 670 -3.51 -23.87 2.83
C PRO A 670 -2.65 -23.49 4.05
N GLY A 671 -2.83 -24.20 5.16
CA GLY A 671 -1.89 -24.24 6.28
C GLY A 671 -0.90 -25.39 6.14
N ILE A 672 -0.19 -25.73 7.22
CA ILE A 672 0.74 -26.86 7.27
C ILE A 672 0.00 -28.20 7.19
N CYS A 673 -0.98 -28.42 8.06
CA CYS A 673 -1.80 -29.64 8.12
C CYS A 673 -3.30 -29.33 7.97
N SER A 674 -3.62 -28.22 7.30
CA SER A 674 -4.99 -27.74 7.18
C SER A 674 -5.26 -27.01 5.86
N LEU A 675 -6.55 -26.87 5.53
CA LEU A 675 -7.03 -26.01 4.46
C LEU A 675 -8.20 -25.19 4.98
N GLN A 676 -8.11 -23.87 4.91
CA GLN A 676 -9.24 -22.99 5.17
C GLN A 676 -9.96 -22.64 3.88
N ILE A 677 -11.29 -22.72 3.92
CA ILE A 677 -12.17 -22.35 2.82
C ILE A 677 -12.92 -21.08 3.25
N HIS A 678 -12.67 -19.98 2.54
CA HIS A 678 -13.47 -18.76 2.61
C HIS A 678 -14.56 -18.84 1.53
N PHE A 679 -15.81 -18.70 1.93
CA PHE A 679 -16.96 -18.78 1.03
C PHE A 679 -18.03 -17.75 1.43
N ASP A 680 -18.99 -17.53 0.55
CA ASP A 680 -20.16 -16.69 0.80
C ASP A 680 -21.31 -17.54 1.34
N SER A 681 -21.58 -17.48 2.63
CA SER A 681 -22.65 -18.24 3.27
C SER A 681 -24.07 -17.76 2.90
N GLN A 682 -24.20 -16.59 2.28
CA GLN A 682 -25.45 -16.12 1.67
C GLN A 682 -25.76 -16.83 0.34
N GLN A 683 -24.73 -17.41 -0.31
CA GLN A 683 -24.85 -18.11 -1.60
C GLN A 683 -24.69 -19.62 -1.48
N LEU A 684 -23.81 -20.08 -0.57
CA LEU A 684 -23.44 -21.48 -0.39
C LEU A 684 -23.61 -21.89 1.07
N SER A 685 -24.52 -22.84 1.34
CA SER A 685 -24.71 -23.32 2.71
C SER A 685 -23.56 -24.21 3.18
N HIS A 686 -23.30 -24.19 4.50
CA HIS A 686 -22.31 -25.06 5.14
C HIS A 686 -22.56 -26.54 4.85
N GLN A 687 -23.83 -26.97 4.85
CA GLN A 687 -24.19 -28.37 4.59
C GLN A 687 -23.79 -28.82 3.18
N VAL A 688 -24.05 -27.99 2.17
CA VAL A 688 -23.67 -28.29 0.78
C VAL A 688 -22.15 -28.29 0.62
N LEU A 689 -21.47 -27.32 1.23
CA LEU A 689 -20.01 -27.26 1.19
C LEU A 689 -19.37 -28.48 1.88
N LEU A 690 -19.84 -28.88 3.07
CA LEU A 690 -19.35 -30.07 3.78
C LEU A 690 -19.53 -31.34 2.96
N ALA A 691 -20.69 -31.53 2.33
CA ALA A 691 -20.94 -32.67 1.45
C ALA A 691 -19.96 -32.70 0.26
N HIS A 692 -19.68 -31.55 -0.34
CA HIS A 692 -18.72 -31.40 -1.44
C HIS A 692 -17.28 -31.68 -1.01
N LEU A 693 -16.88 -31.19 0.17
CA LEU A 693 -15.55 -31.48 0.75
C LEU A 693 -15.36 -32.97 1.01
N LYS A 694 -16.36 -33.64 1.60
CA LYS A 694 -16.34 -35.09 1.83
C LYS A 694 -16.22 -35.87 0.52
N GLN A 695 -16.96 -35.47 -0.52
CA GLN A 695 -16.84 -36.08 -1.84
C GLN A 695 -15.41 -35.96 -2.39
N GLY A 696 -14.79 -34.78 -2.27
CA GLY A 696 -13.40 -34.56 -2.63
C GLY A 696 -12.44 -35.50 -1.90
N GLU A 697 -12.58 -35.60 -0.57
CA GLU A 697 -11.75 -36.49 0.27
C GLU A 697 -11.84 -37.96 -0.15
N TYR A 698 -13.04 -38.50 -0.35
CA TYR A 698 -13.22 -39.89 -0.78
C TYR A 698 -12.60 -40.19 -2.16
N LEU A 699 -12.60 -39.21 -3.06
CA LEU A 699 -11.97 -39.35 -4.38
C LEU A 699 -10.44 -39.27 -4.31
N LEU A 700 -9.92 -38.37 -3.47
CA LEU A 700 -8.48 -38.15 -3.30
C LEU A 700 -7.81 -39.28 -2.53
N ALA A 701 -8.48 -39.87 -1.53
CA ALA A 701 -7.97 -40.98 -0.74
C ALA A 701 -7.48 -42.15 -1.60
N LYS A 702 -8.11 -42.40 -2.76
CA LYS A 702 -7.75 -43.47 -3.71
C LYS A 702 -6.47 -43.20 -4.50
N LYS A 703 -5.87 -42.00 -4.39
CA LYS A 703 -4.76 -41.52 -5.23
C LYS A 703 -3.55 -40.98 -4.44
N LEU A 704 -3.57 -41.04 -3.11
CA LEU A 704 -2.62 -40.33 -2.23
C LEU A 704 -1.14 -40.75 -2.39
N THR A 705 -0.85 -42.00 -2.76
CA THR A 705 0.53 -42.53 -2.75
C THR A 705 1.37 -42.16 -3.98
N SER A 706 0.76 -41.58 -5.03
CA SER A 706 1.45 -41.22 -6.28
C SER A 706 1.39 -39.73 -6.62
N ILE A 707 1.09 -38.86 -5.64
CA ILE A 707 0.95 -37.42 -5.89
C ILE A 707 2.31 -36.80 -6.18
N LYS A 708 2.36 -36.08 -7.31
CA LYS A 708 3.48 -35.25 -7.73
C LYS A 708 2.99 -33.82 -7.92
N VAL A 709 3.76 -32.86 -7.43
CA VAL A 709 3.44 -31.43 -7.59
C VAL A 709 4.55 -30.72 -8.36
N PRO A 710 4.22 -29.80 -9.29
CA PRO A 710 5.21 -28.92 -9.88
C PRO A 710 5.98 -28.17 -8.78
N SER A 711 7.29 -28.08 -8.93
CA SER A 711 8.19 -27.47 -7.94
C SER A 711 9.32 -26.76 -8.69
N ARG A 712 9.91 -25.73 -8.07
CA ARG A 712 11.10 -25.06 -8.62
C ARG A 712 12.19 -25.08 -7.57
N ILE A 713 13.45 -25.24 -7.97
CA ILE A 713 14.58 -24.95 -7.10
C ILE A 713 14.98 -23.50 -7.33
N VAL A 714 14.79 -22.67 -6.30
CA VAL A 714 15.04 -21.24 -6.31
C VAL A 714 16.30 -20.95 -5.52
N TYR A 715 17.38 -20.57 -6.21
CA TYR A 715 18.66 -20.29 -5.58
C TYR A 715 18.70 -18.83 -5.13
N LEU A 716 18.71 -18.59 -3.82
CA LEU A 716 18.69 -17.24 -3.23
C LEU A 716 20.06 -16.83 -2.66
N PRO A 717 20.53 -15.60 -2.90
CA PRO A 717 21.71 -15.07 -2.23
C PRO A 717 21.41 -14.82 -0.76
N LEU A 718 22.29 -15.24 0.14
CA LEU A 718 22.18 -14.99 1.58
C LEU A 718 23.43 -14.28 2.10
N SER A 719 23.24 -13.06 2.60
CA SER A 719 24.21 -12.38 3.45
C SER A 719 24.09 -12.99 4.85
N TRP A 720 25.07 -13.83 5.22
CA TRP A 720 25.13 -14.51 6.51
C TRP A 720 25.48 -13.52 7.63
N ASP A 721 24.76 -13.57 8.75
CA ASP A 721 24.98 -12.69 9.91
C ASP A 721 24.95 -11.18 9.57
N ASP A 722 23.95 -10.78 8.76
CA ASP A 722 23.83 -9.43 8.19
C ASP A 722 23.60 -8.33 9.25
N SER A 723 24.21 -7.15 9.05
CA SER A 723 24.12 -6.01 9.96
C SER A 723 22.69 -5.50 10.21
N ALA A 724 21.76 -5.66 9.26
CA ALA A 724 20.36 -5.30 9.49
C ALA A 724 19.69 -6.19 10.56
N CYS A 725 20.09 -7.46 10.65
CA CYS A 725 19.63 -8.37 11.70
C CYS A 725 20.21 -7.96 13.06
N HIS A 726 21.49 -7.57 13.11
CA HIS A 726 22.11 -7.07 14.35
C HIS A 726 21.39 -5.82 14.88
N LEU A 727 21.03 -4.89 14.01
CA LEU A 727 20.26 -3.71 14.40
C LEU A 727 18.91 -4.09 15.01
N ALA A 728 18.21 -5.06 14.45
CA ALA A 728 16.95 -5.56 15.01
C ALA A 728 17.13 -6.20 16.39
N VAL A 729 18.20 -6.99 16.58
CA VAL A 729 18.54 -7.58 17.89
C VAL A 729 18.91 -6.51 18.91
N GLN A 730 19.69 -5.49 18.52
CA GLN A 730 20.04 -4.37 19.40
C GLN A 730 18.80 -3.60 19.86
N LYS A 731 17.89 -3.26 18.94
CA LYS A 731 16.61 -2.61 19.27
C LYS A 731 15.81 -3.46 20.25
N TYR A 732 15.74 -4.78 20.04
CA TYR A 732 15.03 -5.70 20.92
C TYR A 732 15.62 -5.75 22.34
N ILE A 733 16.94 -5.84 22.47
CA ILE A 733 17.63 -5.85 23.77
C ILE A 733 17.35 -4.56 24.53
N GLN A 734 17.37 -3.41 23.84
CA GLN A 734 17.18 -2.09 24.44
C GLN A 734 15.74 -1.83 24.88
N SER A 735 14.75 -2.26 24.09
CA SER A 735 13.35 -1.83 24.26
C SER A 735 12.41 -2.91 24.77
N VAL A 736 12.79 -4.20 24.69
CA VAL A 736 11.87 -5.32 24.93
C VAL A 736 12.38 -6.25 26.02
N ARG A 737 13.54 -6.89 25.83
CA ARG A 737 14.07 -7.88 26.77
C ARG A 737 15.57 -8.05 26.63
N GLU A 738 16.31 -7.48 27.58
CA GLU A 738 17.78 -7.55 27.62
C GLU A 738 18.31 -8.97 27.90
N ASN A 739 17.67 -9.73 28.80
CA ASN A 739 18.15 -11.00 29.33
C ASN A 739 17.63 -12.25 28.61
N ALA A 740 17.26 -12.13 27.32
CA ALA A 740 16.72 -13.24 26.56
C ALA A 740 17.80 -14.29 26.21
N PRO A 741 17.53 -15.62 26.33
CA PRO A 741 18.53 -16.66 26.07
C PRO A 741 19.14 -16.70 24.67
N TRP A 742 18.41 -16.14 23.69
CA TRP A 742 18.81 -16.05 22.29
C TRP A 742 19.57 -14.75 21.95
N CYS A 743 19.75 -13.86 22.93
CA CYS A 743 20.51 -12.62 22.81
C CYS A 743 21.87 -12.77 23.51
N PRO A 744 22.93 -12.09 23.04
CA PRO A 744 22.94 -11.14 21.92
C PRO A 744 23.07 -11.81 20.53
N ASN A 745 23.28 -13.12 20.44
CA ASN A 745 23.59 -13.79 19.18
C ASN A 745 22.63 -14.97 18.90
N ASN A 746 21.76 -14.80 17.91
CA ASN A 746 20.78 -15.83 17.53
C ASN A 746 21.44 -17.08 16.92
N ILE A 747 22.53 -16.93 16.17
CA ILE A 747 23.22 -18.04 15.51
C ILE A 747 23.95 -18.91 16.55
N GLU A 748 24.58 -18.29 17.55
CA GLU A 748 25.16 -19.01 18.69
C GLU A 748 24.07 -19.77 19.45
N PHE A 749 22.92 -19.15 19.68
CA PHE A 749 21.78 -19.81 20.31
C PHE A 749 21.32 -21.03 19.50
N ILE A 750 21.17 -20.90 18.18
CA ILE A 750 20.83 -22.02 17.28
C ILE A 750 21.83 -23.16 17.43
N ARG A 751 23.14 -22.86 17.47
CA ARG A 751 24.19 -23.87 17.70
C ARG A 751 23.97 -24.59 19.04
N ARG A 752 23.77 -23.85 20.13
CA ARG A 752 23.66 -24.39 21.48
C ARG A 752 22.44 -25.30 21.64
N ILE A 753 21.27 -24.81 21.27
CA ILE A 753 20.00 -25.54 21.43
C ILE A 753 19.90 -26.79 20.55
N ASN A 754 20.68 -26.86 19.45
CA ASN A 754 20.75 -28.03 18.58
C ASN A 754 21.91 -28.98 18.90
N GLY A 755 22.74 -28.69 19.92
CA GLY A 755 23.86 -29.54 20.31
C GLY A 755 24.97 -29.63 19.28
N LEU A 756 25.19 -28.56 18.51
CA LEU A 756 26.20 -28.47 17.46
C LEU A 756 27.55 -27.99 18.02
N SER A 757 28.64 -28.47 17.42
CA SER A 757 30.00 -28.19 17.90
C SER A 757 30.47 -26.77 17.56
N SER A 758 29.99 -26.18 16.46
CA SER A 758 30.44 -24.85 16.01
C SER A 758 29.34 -24.06 15.28
N ILE A 759 29.51 -22.74 15.19
CA ILE A 759 28.67 -21.87 14.35
C ILE A 759 28.81 -22.25 12.86
N GLU A 760 29.98 -22.72 12.44
CA GLU A 760 30.20 -23.20 11.08
C GLU A 760 29.36 -24.44 10.74
N ASP A 761 29.01 -25.28 11.73
CA ASP A 761 28.07 -26.38 11.51
C ASP A 761 26.65 -25.87 11.23
N VAL A 762 26.21 -24.80 11.92
CA VAL A 762 24.93 -24.13 11.64
C VAL A 762 24.94 -23.59 10.22
N LYS A 763 26.02 -22.89 9.85
CA LYS A 763 26.20 -22.31 8.52
C LYS A 763 26.15 -23.39 7.43
N ARG A 764 26.92 -24.46 7.58
CA ARG A 764 26.94 -25.59 6.64
C ARG A 764 25.55 -26.19 6.47
N ILE A 765 24.85 -26.49 7.57
CA ILE A 765 23.47 -27.03 7.51
C ILE A 765 22.55 -26.07 6.75
N VAL A 766 22.65 -24.76 7.02
CA VAL A 766 21.80 -23.76 6.36
C VAL A 766 21.98 -23.73 4.85
N PHE A 767 23.24 -23.76 4.37
CA PHE A 767 23.57 -23.68 2.95
C PHE A 767 23.42 -25.03 2.21
N ASP A 768 23.57 -26.16 2.90
CA ASP A 768 23.39 -27.50 2.32
C ASP A 768 21.92 -27.92 2.22
N ALA A 769 21.03 -27.27 2.97
CA ALA A 769 19.61 -27.57 2.99
C ALA A 769 18.87 -27.17 1.70
N SER A 770 17.85 -27.96 1.37
CA SER A 770 16.78 -27.61 0.43
C SER A 770 15.50 -27.40 1.23
N TYR A 771 14.98 -26.18 1.25
CA TYR A 771 13.81 -25.81 2.06
C TYR A 771 12.55 -25.82 1.20
N LEU A 772 11.65 -26.76 1.47
CA LEU A 772 10.36 -26.84 0.81
C LEU A 772 9.41 -25.79 1.37
N VAL A 773 8.91 -24.91 0.50
CA VAL A 773 7.91 -23.88 0.83
C VAL A 773 6.56 -24.55 1.08
N MET A 774 6.14 -24.58 2.34
CA MET A 774 4.89 -25.19 2.77
C MET A 774 3.72 -24.21 2.66
N GLY A 775 3.95 -22.93 2.94
CA GLY A 775 2.93 -21.90 2.88
C GLY A 775 3.53 -20.54 2.54
N LEU A 776 2.67 -19.57 2.28
CA LEU A 776 3.03 -18.19 1.99
C LEU A 776 2.19 -17.27 2.89
N GLY A 777 2.75 -16.12 3.25
CA GLY A 777 2.12 -15.17 4.15
C GLY A 777 2.42 -15.38 5.64
N ASP A 778 3.58 -15.97 5.98
CA ASP A 778 4.10 -16.10 7.37
C ASP A 778 5.35 -15.21 7.57
N VAL A 779 5.24 -13.92 7.89
CA VAL A 779 3.98 -13.16 7.90
C VAL A 779 3.99 -12.09 6.81
N TYR A 780 2.88 -12.04 6.06
CA TYR A 780 2.57 -11.10 4.99
C TYR A 780 3.37 -11.23 3.67
N LEU A 781 2.76 -10.73 2.58
CA LEU A 781 3.39 -10.41 1.29
C LEU A 781 4.31 -11.50 0.70
N GLY A 782 3.83 -12.74 0.67
CA GLY A 782 4.55 -13.86 0.08
C GLY A 782 5.73 -14.37 0.92
N ALA A 783 5.84 -13.95 2.18
CA ALA A 783 6.79 -14.52 3.13
C ALA A 783 6.58 -16.03 3.25
N PRO A 784 7.58 -16.88 2.95
CA PRO A 784 7.40 -18.32 2.99
C PRO A 784 7.44 -18.82 4.43
N VAL A 785 6.65 -19.86 4.72
CA VAL A 785 6.97 -20.83 5.77
C VAL A 785 7.54 -22.06 5.08
N ALA A 786 8.81 -22.37 5.33
CA ALA A 786 9.52 -23.44 4.65
C ALA A 786 10.18 -24.40 5.64
N ILE A 787 10.39 -25.64 5.23
CA ILE A 787 11.08 -26.64 6.06
C ILE A 787 12.16 -27.38 5.25
N PRO A 788 13.29 -27.76 5.85
CA PRO A 788 14.24 -28.64 5.21
C PRO A 788 13.60 -29.98 4.82
N ILE A 789 13.78 -30.39 3.56
CA ILE A 789 13.33 -31.69 3.04
C ILE A 789 14.00 -32.81 3.84
N ASP A 790 15.32 -32.73 4.02
CA ASP A 790 16.08 -33.65 4.86
C ASP A 790 15.86 -33.32 6.35
N PRO A 791 15.25 -34.23 7.15
CA PRO A 791 15.02 -33.98 8.57
C PRO A 791 16.29 -33.75 9.41
N ARG A 792 17.47 -34.17 8.91
CA ARG A 792 18.76 -33.92 9.55
C ARG A 792 19.17 -32.44 9.48
N HIS A 793 18.64 -31.69 8.52
CA HIS A 793 18.88 -30.26 8.37
C HIS A 793 17.88 -29.38 9.14
N ARG A 794 16.91 -29.97 9.85
CA ARG A 794 15.93 -29.24 10.67
C ARG A 794 16.60 -28.72 11.94
N LEU A 795 17.10 -27.49 11.89
CA LEU A 795 17.49 -26.73 13.07
C LEU A 795 16.22 -26.34 13.81
N VAL A 796 16.09 -26.74 15.08
CA VAL A 796 14.93 -26.44 15.93
C VAL A 796 15.29 -25.30 16.87
N THR A 797 14.45 -24.28 16.92
CA THR A 797 14.63 -23.09 17.76
C THR A 797 13.32 -22.72 18.45
N THR A 798 13.35 -21.73 19.34
CA THR A 798 12.13 -21.08 19.84
C THR A 798 11.85 -19.80 19.05
N LYS A 799 10.57 -19.41 18.97
CA LYS A 799 10.21 -18.03 18.62
C LYS A 799 10.58 -17.09 19.78
N TYR A 800 10.87 -15.82 19.49
CA TYR A 800 11.12 -14.77 20.47
C TYR A 800 9.93 -14.64 21.43
N ASN A 801 10.22 -14.45 22.72
CA ASN A 801 9.23 -14.19 23.75
C ASN A 801 9.61 -12.98 24.63
N PRO A 802 8.90 -11.84 24.52
CA PRO A 802 7.88 -11.52 23.50
C PRO A 802 8.52 -11.30 22.11
N ALA A 803 7.72 -11.22 21.05
CA ALA A 803 8.21 -11.00 19.69
C ALA A 803 8.88 -9.62 19.52
N ARG A 804 9.75 -9.46 18.51
CA ARG A 804 10.34 -8.16 18.17
C ARG A 804 9.28 -7.22 17.62
N THR A 805 9.41 -5.94 17.95
CA THR A 805 8.60 -4.85 17.40
C THR A 805 9.03 -4.47 15.97
N TRP A 806 10.29 -4.72 15.61
CA TRP A 806 10.86 -4.37 14.30
C TRP A 806 11.81 -5.45 13.76
N THR A 807 11.70 -5.72 12.46
CA THR A 807 12.50 -6.66 11.67
C THR A 807 12.66 -6.06 10.28
N ALA A 808 13.90 -6.00 9.78
CA ALA A 808 14.16 -5.50 8.45
C ALA A 808 13.56 -6.42 7.37
N GLU A 809 13.10 -5.83 6.28
CA GLU A 809 12.58 -6.55 5.11
C GLU A 809 13.59 -7.60 4.59
N ASN A 810 13.07 -8.79 4.29
CA ASN A 810 13.77 -9.98 3.79
C ASN A 810 14.91 -10.48 4.67
N SER A 811 14.87 -10.15 5.96
CA SER A 811 15.60 -10.92 6.96
C SER A 811 15.16 -12.38 6.88
N VAL A 812 16.08 -13.30 7.13
CA VAL A 812 15.84 -14.75 7.12
C VAL A 812 15.99 -15.25 8.54
N GLY A 813 15.02 -16.04 9.01
CA GLY A 813 15.06 -16.60 10.35
C GLY A 813 14.46 -17.98 10.48
N ILE A 814 14.78 -18.63 11.60
CA ILE A 814 14.31 -19.96 11.98
C ILE A 814 13.50 -19.86 13.28
N GLY A 815 12.30 -20.42 13.30
CA GLY A 815 11.38 -20.44 14.44
C GLY A 815 10.70 -21.79 14.53
N GLY A 816 10.87 -22.50 15.66
CA GLY A 816 10.57 -23.93 15.66
C GLY A 816 11.49 -24.64 14.69
N SER A 817 10.94 -25.52 13.85
CA SER A 817 11.67 -26.14 12.72
C SER A 817 11.49 -25.42 11.37
N TYR A 818 10.87 -24.23 11.38
CA TYR A 818 10.46 -23.51 10.18
C TYR A 818 11.43 -22.40 9.83
N LEU A 819 11.64 -22.20 8.54
CA LEU A 819 12.33 -21.06 7.96
C LEU A 819 11.32 -20.04 7.43
N CYS A 820 11.57 -18.77 7.71
CA CYS A 820 10.83 -17.62 7.21
C CYS A 820 11.76 -16.62 6.50
N ILE A 821 11.24 -15.97 5.46
CA ILE A 821 11.84 -14.78 4.84
C ILE A 821 10.82 -13.64 4.94
N TYR A 822 11.09 -12.62 5.73
CA TYR A 822 10.12 -11.55 6.00
C TYR A 822 9.81 -10.77 4.71
N GLY A 823 8.54 -10.74 4.29
CA GLY A 823 8.11 -10.13 3.02
C GLY A 823 8.11 -8.60 3.03
N MET A 824 8.10 -8.00 4.24
CA MET A 824 8.10 -6.56 4.48
C MET A 824 8.78 -6.26 5.82
N GLU A 825 9.04 -4.97 6.08
CA GLU A 825 9.50 -4.49 7.38
C GLU A 825 8.37 -4.55 8.42
N GLY A 826 8.62 -5.08 9.62
CA GLY A 826 7.59 -5.15 10.65
C GLY A 826 7.95 -6.04 11.86
N PRO A 827 6.97 -6.37 12.72
CA PRO A 827 7.19 -7.26 13.86
C PRO A 827 7.62 -8.68 13.43
N GLY A 828 8.38 -9.38 14.27
CA GLY A 828 8.87 -10.72 13.92
C GLY A 828 9.32 -11.56 15.12
N GLY A 829 9.12 -12.88 15.02
CA GLY A 829 9.39 -13.83 16.11
C GLY A 829 10.53 -14.81 15.85
N TYR A 830 11.06 -14.91 14.63
CA TYR A 830 12.03 -15.96 14.27
C TYR A 830 13.47 -15.56 14.62
N GLN A 831 14.33 -16.53 14.93
CA GLN A 831 15.76 -16.35 15.21
C GLN A 831 16.53 -16.05 13.93
N PHE A 832 17.29 -14.96 13.86
CA PHE A 832 17.94 -14.55 12.62
C PHE A 832 19.15 -15.42 12.25
N ILE A 833 19.33 -15.63 10.95
CA ILE A 833 20.54 -16.23 10.35
C ILE A 833 21.20 -15.34 9.30
N GLY A 834 20.47 -14.37 8.72
CA GLY A 834 20.99 -13.50 7.67
C GLY A 834 19.89 -12.71 6.96
N ARG A 835 20.21 -12.15 5.79
CA ARG A 835 19.28 -11.40 4.94
C ARG A 835 19.43 -11.79 3.48
N THR A 836 18.33 -11.73 2.72
CA THR A 836 18.30 -12.06 1.30
C THR A 836 17.68 -10.93 0.45
N LEU A 837 17.42 -11.21 -0.82
CA LEU A 837 16.78 -10.30 -1.78
C LEU A 837 15.25 -10.24 -1.58
N GLN A 838 14.59 -9.41 -2.38
CA GLN A 838 13.15 -9.12 -2.29
C GLN A 838 12.27 -10.34 -2.58
N MET A 839 11.33 -10.63 -1.67
CA MET A 839 10.27 -11.64 -1.89
C MET A 839 9.01 -11.06 -2.55
N TRP A 840 8.85 -9.73 -2.47
CA TRP A 840 7.72 -8.99 -3.00
C TRP A 840 8.20 -7.84 -3.89
N ASN A 841 7.67 -7.74 -5.10
CA ASN A 841 7.85 -6.62 -6.01
C ASN A 841 6.55 -5.85 -6.15
N ARG A 842 6.50 -4.69 -5.51
CA ARG A 842 5.28 -3.90 -5.36
C ARG A 842 4.74 -3.38 -6.69
N TYR A 843 5.61 -2.93 -7.58
CA TYR A 843 5.23 -2.13 -8.75
C TYR A 843 5.66 -2.74 -10.08
N HIS A 844 6.85 -3.36 -10.15
CA HIS A 844 7.41 -3.83 -11.41
C HIS A 844 7.05 -5.29 -11.66
N GLN A 845 6.79 -5.59 -12.93
CA GLN A 845 6.75 -6.96 -13.40
C GLN A 845 8.08 -7.28 -14.08
N THR A 846 8.72 -8.34 -13.61
CA THR A 846 9.96 -8.86 -14.20
C THR A 846 9.73 -10.31 -14.61
N LEU A 847 10.75 -10.97 -15.18
CA LEU A 847 10.65 -12.39 -15.52
C LEU A 847 10.35 -13.24 -14.28
N GLU A 848 11.01 -12.93 -13.16
CA GLU A 848 10.87 -13.62 -11.89
C GLU A 848 9.60 -13.18 -11.14
N PHE A 849 9.15 -11.94 -11.34
CA PHE A 849 7.93 -11.35 -10.77
C PHE A 849 6.80 -11.19 -11.80
N ALA A 850 6.31 -12.30 -12.35
CA ALA A 850 5.07 -12.31 -13.13
C ALA A 850 3.85 -11.93 -12.27
N LYS A 851 3.93 -12.18 -10.97
CA LYS A 851 3.04 -11.68 -9.91
C LYS A 851 3.91 -10.93 -8.89
N PRO A 852 3.32 -10.12 -7.99
CA PRO A 852 4.10 -9.39 -7.00
C PRO A 852 4.94 -10.27 -6.07
N TRP A 853 4.59 -11.54 -5.85
CA TRP A 853 5.36 -12.45 -4.99
C TRP A 853 6.24 -13.41 -5.80
N LEU A 854 7.44 -13.70 -5.29
CA LEU A 854 8.44 -14.51 -5.98
C LEU A 854 8.16 -16.03 -5.88
N LEU A 855 7.82 -16.50 -4.68
CA LEU A 855 7.77 -17.93 -4.33
C LEU A 855 6.39 -18.55 -4.54
N ARG A 856 6.35 -19.85 -4.80
CA ARG A 856 5.14 -20.66 -4.98
C ARG A 856 5.11 -21.77 -3.93
N PHE A 857 3.93 -22.34 -3.69
CA PHE A 857 3.83 -23.55 -2.88
C PHE A 857 4.68 -24.66 -3.48
N PHE A 858 5.41 -25.39 -2.63
CA PHE A 858 6.35 -26.44 -2.99
C PHE A 858 7.57 -26.01 -3.81
N ASP A 859 7.87 -24.71 -3.92
CA ASP A 859 9.22 -24.31 -4.29
C ASP A 859 10.24 -24.83 -3.27
N GLN A 860 11.46 -25.02 -3.72
CA GLN A 860 12.60 -25.46 -2.94
C GLN A 860 13.62 -24.33 -2.90
N ILE A 861 13.75 -23.67 -1.75
CA ILE A 861 14.74 -22.62 -1.55
C ILE A 861 16.10 -23.27 -1.29
N ARG A 862 17.13 -22.80 -1.99
CA ARG A 862 18.53 -23.12 -1.68
C ARG A 862 19.32 -21.82 -1.56
N PHE A 863 20.08 -21.67 -0.49
CA PHE A 863 20.90 -20.47 -0.32
C PHE A 863 22.30 -20.65 -0.92
N TYR A 864 22.89 -19.55 -1.37
CA TYR A 864 24.33 -19.45 -1.62
C TYR A 864 24.88 -18.17 -0.97
N PRO A 865 26.12 -18.21 -0.45
CA PRO A 865 26.67 -17.09 0.31
C PRO A 865 27.02 -15.91 -0.61
N VAL A 866 26.72 -14.70 -0.16
CA VAL A 866 27.17 -13.43 -0.77
C VAL A 866 27.66 -12.48 0.33
N SER A 867 28.46 -11.47 -0.04
CA SER A 867 28.80 -10.40 0.92
C SER A 867 27.62 -9.45 1.15
N GLN A 868 27.70 -8.63 2.19
CA GLN A 868 26.69 -7.60 2.46
C GLN A 868 26.63 -6.56 1.32
N GLU A 869 27.78 -6.12 0.81
CA GLU A 869 27.87 -5.17 -0.31
C GLU A 869 27.28 -5.74 -1.59
N GLU A 870 27.58 -7.01 -1.88
CA GLU A 870 27.02 -7.73 -3.01
C GLU A 870 25.49 -7.85 -2.88
N LEU A 871 24.99 -8.21 -1.70
CA LEU A 871 23.54 -8.28 -1.46
C LEU A 871 22.87 -6.91 -1.67
N LEU A 872 23.48 -5.82 -1.22
CA LEU A 872 22.93 -4.47 -1.43
C LEU A 872 22.85 -4.11 -2.92
N GLN A 873 23.84 -4.52 -3.73
CA GLN A 873 23.78 -4.34 -5.18
C GLN A 873 22.64 -5.17 -5.79
N ILE A 874 22.54 -6.45 -5.42
CA ILE A 874 21.47 -7.34 -5.89
C ILE A 874 20.09 -6.76 -5.54
N ARG A 875 19.91 -6.27 -4.31
CA ARG A 875 18.66 -5.67 -3.85
C ARG A 875 18.27 -4.41 -4.61
N ARG A 876 19.23 -3.68 -5.20
CA ARG A 876 18.94 -2.54 -6.09
C ARG A 876 18.56 -2.98 -7.51
N ASP A 877 19.17 -4.05 -8.00
CA ASP A 877 19.04 -4.47 -9.40
C ASP A 877 17.89 -5.44 -9.64
N PHE A 878 17.60 -6.32 -8.68
CA PHE A 878 16.63 -7.41 -8.82
C PHE A 878 15.18 -6.94 -9.03
N PRO A 879 14.62 -6.00 -8.24
CA PRO A 879 13.26 -5.50 -8.48
C PRO A 879 13.06 -4.85 -9.85
N ASN A 880 14.15 -4.35 -10.46
CA ASN A 880 14.18 -3.68 -11.76
C ASN A 880 14.50 -4.65 -12.92
N GLY A 881 14.60 -5.96 -12.66
CA GLY A 881 14.90 -6.96 -13.68
C GLY A 881 16.36 -6.95 -14.18
N ARG A 882 17.27 -6.26 -13.48
CA ARG A 882 18.70 -6.16 -13.83
C ARG A 882 19.57 -7.24 -13.17
N TYR A 883 18.96 -8.14 -12.40
CA TYR A 883 19.61 -9.30 -11.80
C TYR A 883 18.80 -10.56 -12.13
N ARG A 884 19.45 -11.60 -12.64
CA ARG A 884 18.81 -12.88 -12.99
C ARG A 884 18.99 -13.89 -11.88
N LEU A 885 17.88 -14.48 -11.44
CA LEU A 885 17.90 -15.53 -10.44
C LEU A 885 18.04 -16.89 -11.12
N LYS A 886 18.86 -17.78 -10.56
CA LYS A 886 18.90 -19.17 -10.99
C LYS A 886 17.64 -19.88 -10.47
N ILE A 887 16.78 -20.32 -11.38
CA ILE A 887 15.56 -21.09 -11.08
C ILE A 887 15.56 -22.35 -11.94
N GLU A 888 15.45 -23.52 -11.33
CA GLU A 888 15.38 -24.81 -12.02
C GLU A 888 13.98 -25.41 -11.86
N GLU A 889 13.27 -25.63 -12.96
CA GLU A 889 11.97 -26.31 -12.94
C GLU A 889 12.16 -27.80 -12.62
N THR A 890 11.35 -28.33 -11.72
CA THR A 890 11.41 -29.72 -11.24
C THR A 890 10.03 -30.22 -10.80
N THR A 891 9.97 -31.35 -10.11
CA THR A 891 8.75 -31.92 -9.54
C THR A 891 9.08 -32.52 -8.19
N PHE A 892 8.24 -32.25 -7.19
CA PHE A 892 8.39 -32.86 -5.87
C PHE A 892 7.40 -34.05 -5.76
N SER A 893 7.94 -35.24 -5.45
CA SER A 893 7.23 -36.51 -5.46
C SER A 893 7.14 -37.07 -4.05
N LEU A 894 5.92 -37.25 -3.56
CA LEU A 894 5.68 -37.74 -2.21
C LEU A 894 6.24 -39.17 -2.02
N GLY A 895 6.08 -40.04 -3.02
CA GLY A 895 6.59 -41.41 -2.96
C GLY A 895 8.12 -41.48 -2.92
N GLU A 896 8.81 -40.63 -3.68
CA GLU A 896 10.28 -40.54 -3.65
C GLU A 896 10.77 -40.02 -2.29
N TYR A 897 10.06 -39.04 -1.72
CA TYR A 897 10.34 -38.53 -0.38
C TYR A 897 10.18 -39.61 0.70
N GLN A 898 9.10 -40.40 0.65
CA GLN A 898 8.88 -41.50 1.59
C GLN A 898 9.95 -42.61 1.48
N ASN A 899 10.40 -42.92 0.27
CA ASN A 899 11.50 -43.85 0.05
C ASN A 899 12.81 -43.33 0.66
N PHE A 900 13.10 -42.04 0.49
CA PHE A 900 14.25 -41.38 1.13
C PHE A 900 14.19 -41.46 2.65
N LEU A 901 13.05 -41.12 3.27
CA LEU A 901 12.87 -41.23 4.72
C LEU A 901 13.06 -42.65 5.24
N THR A 902 12.63 -43.65 4.47
CA THR A 902 12.80 -45.07 4.83
C THR A 902 14.26 -45.49 4.74
N ALA A 903 14.96 -45.10 3.68
CA ALA A 903 16.38 -45.40 3.47
C ALA A 903 17.27 -44.77 4.55
N GLU A 904 17.00 -43.53 4.94
CA GLU A 904 17.83 -42.75 5.87
C GLU A 904 17.32 -42.81 7.34
N LYS A 905 16.32 -43.64 7.63
CA LYS A 905 15.59 -43.67 8.92
C LYS A 905 16.51 -43.70 10.14
N GLN A 906 17.56 -44.53 10.10
CA GLN A 906 18.50 -44.67 11.21
C GLN A 906 19.31 -43.40 11.45
N SER A 907 19.85 -42.78 10.39
CA SER A 907 20.62 -41.53 10.46
C SER A 907 19.75 -40.37 10.94
N ILE A 908 18.52 -40.27 10.42
CA ILE A 908 17.53 -39.27 10.84
C ILE A 908 17.22 -39.40 12.34
N SER A 909 16.96 -40.62 12.81
CA SER A 909 16.60 -40.88 14.21
C SER A 909 17.75 -40.52 15.17
N GLN A 910 18.99 -40.82 14.80
CA GLN A 910 20.17 -40.46 15.60
C GLN A 910 20.34 -38.94 15.72
N CYS A 911 20.18 -38.22 14.61
CA CYS A 911 20.26 -36.75 14.59
C CYS A 911 19.13 -36.11 15.44
N GLN A 912 17.90 -36.63 15.33
CA GLN A 912 16.77 -36.19 16.15
C GLN A 912 17.02 -36.39 17.64
N GLN A 913 17.49 -37.57 18.06
CA GLN A 913 17.78 -37.85 19.47
C GLN A 913 18.89 -36.95 20.05
N GLN A 914 19.95 -36.69 19.28
CA GLN A 914 21.01 -35.78 19.71
C GLN A 914 20.47 -34.36 19.93
N ARG A 915 19.67 -33.86 18.98
CA ARG A 915 19.06 -32.53 19.04
C ARG A 915 18.09 -32.42 20.22
N GLU A 916 17.22 -33.41 20.40
CA GLU A 916 16.24 -33.42 21.49
C GLU A 916 16.92 -33.43 22.86
N LYS A 917 18.00 -34.20 23.02
CA LYS A 917 18.81 -34.18 24.24
C LYS A 917 19.41 -32.79 24.52
N ALA A 918 19.95 -32.13 23.49
CA ALA A 918 20.51 -30.78 23.63
C ALA A 918 19.41 -29.74 23.98
N PHE A 919 18.26 -29.85 23.34
CA PHE A 919 17.09 -29.00 23.61
C PHE A 919 16.63 -29.13 25.06
N GLN A 920 16.49 -30.35 25.58
CA GLN A 920 16.11 -30.57 26.98
C GLN A 920 17.16 -30.00 27.96
N THR A 921 18.45 -30.17 27.65
CA THR A 921 19.54 -29.60 28.46
C THR A 921 19.47 -28.07 28.52
N GLU A 922 19.20 -27.42 27.39
CA GLU A 922 19.04 -25.96 27.31
C GLU A 922 17.81 -25.48 28.10
N LEU A 923 16.69 -26.19 27.99
CA LEU A 923 15.45 -25.88 28.71
C LEU A 923 15.62 -25.98 30.23
N GLU A 924 16.26 -27.04 30.71
CA GLU A 924 16.62 -27.23 32.12
C GLU A 924 17.48 -26.07 32.63
N GLN A 925 18.43 -25.60 31.83
CA GLN A 925 19.26 -24.45 32.17
C GLN A 925 18.43 -23.17 32.31
N TRP A 926 17.45 -22.92 31.43
CA TRP A 926 16.59 -21.74 31.50
C TRP A 926 15.71 -21.72 32.74
N HIS A 927 15.20 -22.89 33.15
CA HIS A 927 14.50 -23.04 34.43
C HIS A 927 15.44 -22.75 35.60
N ALA A 928 16.66 -23.25 35.57
CA ALA A 928 17.65 -23.03 36.63
C ALA A 928 18.10 -21.56 36.76
N THR A 929 18.19 -20.83 35.63
CA THR A 929 18.62 -19.41 35.60
C THR A 929 17.47 -18.41 35.74
N GLY A 930 16.22 -18.88 35.84
CA GLY A 930 15.04 -18.02 35.88
C GLY A 930 14.77 -17.27 34.57
N GLN A 931 15.35 -17.72 33.46
CA GLN A 931 15.15 -17.13 32.12
C GLN A 931 13.89 -17.65 31.43
N PHE A 932 13.27 -18.70 31.96
CA PHE A 932 12.02 -19.26 31.43
C PHE A 932 10.83 -18.33 31.68
N ASP A 933 10.66 -17.84 32.91
CA ASP A 933 9.54 -17.00 33.34
C ASP A 933 9.85 -15.51 33.16
N PHE A 934 9.53 -14.95 31.99
CA PHE A 934 9.58 -13.50 31.76
C PHE A 934 8.18 -12.89 31.90
N VAL A 935 7.96 -12.14 32.97
CA VAL A 935 6.76 -11.33 33.18
C VAL A 935 7.10 -9.88 32.81
N VAL A 936 6.44 -9.36 31.78
CA VAL A 936 6.46 -7.92 31.48
C VAL A 936 5.88 -7.20 32.71
N LYS A 937 6.68 -6.35 33.37
CA LYS A 937 6.17 -5.49 34.44
C LYS A 937 5.25 -4.44 33.83
N GLU A 938 3.94 -4.62 33.99
CA GLU A 938 2.98 -3.53 33.78
C GLU A 938 3.26 -2.42 34.81
N SER A 939 3.44 -1.19 34.35
CA SER A 939 3.68 -0.04 35.21
C SER A 939 2.40 0.37 35.93
N ASP A 940 2.47 0.54 37.25
CA ASP A 940 1.36 0.98 38.10
C ASP A 940 0.83 2.35 37.67
N ILE A 941 -0.46 2.40 37.32
CA ILE A 941 -1.19 3.60 36.88
C ILE A 941 -1.49 4.49 38.09
N GLN A 942 -0.74 5.58 38.29
CA GLN A 942 -1.11 6.64 39.23
C GLN A 942 -1.85 7.80 38.54
N ARG A 943 -3.14 7.93 38.83
CA ARG A 943 -3.97 9.06 38.38
C ARG A 943 -3.74 10.30 39.25
N ASN A 944 -2.98 11.28 38.76
CA ASN A 944 -2.90 12.60 39.38
C ASN A 944 -3.76 13.62 38.62
N LYS A 945 -4.76 14.22 39.30
CA LYS A 945 -5.49 15.39 38.77
C LYS A 945 -4.58 16.61 38.83
N ILE A 946 -4.14 17.10 37.68
CA ILE A 946 -3.26 18.26 37.55
C ILE A 946 -4.11 19.53 37.39
N LYS A 947 -3.84 20.57 38.20
CA LYS A 947 -4.43 21.90 38.02
C LYS A 947 -3.65 22.68 36.95
N ILE A 948 -4.35 23.15 35.92
CA ILE A 948 -3.78 23.97 34.84
C ILE A 948 -3.83 25.46 35.26
N PRO A 949 -2.70 26.20 35.29
CA PRO A 949 -2.68 27.64 35.55
C PRO A 949 -3.48 28.43 34.50
N ALA A 950 -4.10 29.54 34.90
CA ALA A 950 -4.99 30.29 34.00
C ALA A 950 -4.29 30.93 32.80
N ASP A 951 -2.96 31.07 32.85
CA ASP A 951 -2.09 31.65 31.83
C ASP A 951 -1.37 30.58 30.98
N CYS A 952 -1.75 29.31 31.12
CA CYS A 952 -1.15 28.18 30.41
C CYS A 952 -2.19 27.38 29.61
N THR A 953 -1.83 27.04 28.36
CA THR A 953 -2.53 26.09 27.50
C THR A 953 -2.04 24.67 27.76
N ALA A 954 -2.95 23.71 27.76
CA ALA A 954 -2.66 22.29 27.98
C ALA A 954 -2.52 21.51 26.66
N LEU A 955 -1.30 21.02 26.47
CA LEU A 955 -0.80 19.85 25.74
C LEU A 955 -1.35 18.46 26.08
N ASP A 956 -2.53 18.01 25.67
CA ASP A 956 -3.01 16.66 26.02
C ASP A 956 -2.71 15.60 24.96
N SER A 957 -2.65 14.33 25.39
CA SER A 957 -2.50 13.21 24.45
C SER A 957 -3.82 12.92 23.74
N SER A 958 -3.80 12.74 22.42
CA SER A 958 -4.96 12.24 21.68
C SER A 958 -5.15 10.72 21.78
N VAL A 959 -4.13 10.00 22.27
CA VAL A 959 -4.04 8.53 22.30
C VAL A 959 -3.48 8.03 23.64
N SER A 960 -3.69 6.76 23.98
CA SER A 960 -3.02 6.11 25.13
C SER A 960 -1.76 5.40 24.64
N GLY A 961 -0.66 5.44 25.39
CA GLY A 961 0.61 4.85 24.96
C GLY A 961 1.75 5.05 25.94
N ASN A 962 2.99 4.90 25.47
CA ASN A 962 4.20 5.21 26.24
C ASN A 962 4.89 6.45 25.65
N VAL A 963 5.53 7.28 26.47
CA VAL A 963 6.36 8.39 25.98
C VAL A 963 7.67 7.82 25.43
N TRP A 964 7.92 7.97 24.13
CA TRP A 964 9.16 7.51 23.49
C TRP A 964 10.29 8.52 23.71
N THR A 965 10.13 9.73 23.18
CA THR A 965 11.09 10.84 23.35
C THR A 965 10.37 12.14 23.69
N ILE A 966 11.11 13.03 24.34
CA ILE A 966 10.68 14.40 24.64
C ILE A 966 11.67 15.31 23.90
N GLU A 967 11.18 16.07 22.92
CA GLU A 967 12.00 16.84 21.96
C GLU A 967 12.22 18.29 22.41
N VAL A 968 11.58 18.71 23.51
CA VAL A 968 11.64 20.09 24.03
C VAL A 968 11.99 20.14 25.51
N CYS A 969 12.49 21.30 25.93
CA CYS A 969 12.82 21.59 27.32
C CYS A 969 11.90 22.69 27.89
N VAL A 970 11.73 22.70 29.22
CA VAL A 970 11.01 23.79 29.91
C VAL A 970 11.71 25.13 29.64
N GLY A 971 10.94 26.16 29.27
CA GLY A 971 11.42 27.49 28.90
C GLY A 971 11.69 27.68 27.40
N GLN A 972 11.61 26.62 26.59
CA GLN A 972 11.84 26.70 25.15
C GLN A 972 10.67 27.39 24.43
N GLN A 973 10.98 28.33 23.53
CA GLN A 973 10.00 28.87 22.57
C GLN A 973 9.66 27.82 21.51
N ILE A 974 8.38 27.69 21.20
CA ILE A 974 7.85 26.73 20.23
C ILE A 974 7.05 27.46 19.16
N GLU A 975 7.15 27.02 17.91
CA GLU A 975 6.32 27.49 16.80
C GLU A 975 5.10 26.58 16.61
N GLU A 976 4.03 27.10 16.00
CA GLU A 976 2.88 26.28 15.60
C GLU A 976 3.33 25.14 14.66
N GLY A 977 2.88 23.92 14.93
CA GLY A 977 3.24 22.71 14.18
C GLY A 977 4.56 22.05 14.59
N GLN A 978 5.34 22.66 15.49
CA GLN A 978 6.58 22.06 15.99
C GLN A 978 6.31 20.79 16.81
N THR A 979 7.03 19.70 16.55
CA THR A 979 7.00 18.48 17.37
C THR A 979 7.58 18.75 18.76
N LEU A 980 6.80 18.44 19.78
CA LEU A 980 7.18 18.63 21.18
C LEU A 980 7.67 17.33 21.83
N MET A 981 7.07 16.21 21.45
CA MET A 981 7.31 14.90 22.08
C MET A 981 6.76 13.81 21.16
N VAL A 982 7.30 12.60 21.26
CA VAL A 982 6.87 11.43 20.48
C VAL A 982 6.33 10.37 21.44
N LEU A 983 5.13 9.87 21.15
CA LEU A 983 4.51 8.76 21.87
C LEU A 983 4.64 7.48 21.06
N GLU A 984 4.89 6.36 21.72
CA GLU A 984 4.68 5.03 21.17
C GLU A 984 3.26 4.55 21.52
N SER A 985 2.39 4.48 20.53
CA SER A 985 1.02 3.99 20.69
C SER A 985 0.60 3.24 19.43
N MET A 986 -0.22 2.20 19.57
CA MET A 986 -0.71 1.42 18.43
C MET A 986 0.39 0.84 17.52
N LYS A 987 1.58 0.55 18.08
CA LYS A 987 2.80 0.15 17.33
C LYS A 987 3.34 1.22 16.38
N MET A 988 3.04 2.50 16.65
CA MET A 988 3.46 3.64 15.87
C MET A 988 4.08 4.71 16.76
N GLU A 989 4.99 5.49 16.17
CA GLU A 989 5.46 6.76 16.72
C GLU A 989 4.45 7.86 16.36
N ILE A 990 3.87 8.50 17.37
CA ILE A 990 2.85 9.56 17.24
C ILE A 990 3.43 10.86 17.81
N PRO A 991 3.78 11.84 16.96
CA PRO A 991 4.26 13.13 17.43
C PRO A 991 3.12 13.94 18.03
N ILE A 992 3.32 14.52 19.22
CA ILE A 992 2.46 15.62 19.70
C ILE A 992 3.10 16.93 19.24
N ILE A 993 2.31 17.71 18.52
CA ILE A 993 2.72 18.98 17.91
C ILE A 993 2.11 20.16 18.67
N ALA A 994 2.82 21.28 18.68
CA ALA A 994 2.29 22.55 19.16
C ALA A 994 1.11 23.00 18.28
N ASN A 995 -0.02 23.31 18.89
CA ASN A 995 -1.20 23.84 18.18
C ASN A 995 -1.16 25.36 17.98
N THR A 996 -0.29 26.07 18.71
CA THR A 996 -0.03 27.51 18.55
C THR A 996 1.42 27.80 18.93
N LYS A 997 1.92 28.97 18.54
CA LYS A 997 3.20 29.51 19.03
C LYS A 997 3.14 29.73 20.56
N GLY A 998 4.26 29.51 21.26
CA GLY A 998 4.30 29.69 22.71
C GLY A 998 5.64 29.41 23.38
N VAL A 999 5.63 29.29 24.71
CA VAL A 999 6.79 28.92 25.54
C VAL A 999 6.44 27.75 26.46
N ILE A 1000 7.22 26.67 26.44
CA ILE A 1000 6.99 25.51 27.32
C ILE A 1000 7.10 25.93 28.79
N HIS A 1001 6.01 25.79 29.53
CA HIS A 1001 5.96 26.11 30.96
C HIS A 1001 6.30 24.89 31.82
N LYS A 1002 5.78 23.71 31.46
CA LYS A 1002 6.02 22.46 32.21
C LYS A 1002 5.82 21.24 31.32
N ILE A 1003 6.66 20.22 31.53
CA ILE A 1003 6.48 18.88 30.97
C ILE A 1003 6.10 17.97 32.15
N LEU A 1004 4.99 17.25 32.02
CA LEU A 1004 4.33 16.53 33.13
C LEU A 1004 4.63 15.02 33.15
N VAL A 1005 5.32 14.53 32.13
CA VAL A 1005 5.61 13.11 31.90
C VAL A 1005 7.10 12.91 31.63
N LYS A 1006 7.59 11.67 31.77
CA LYS A 1006 8.97 11.27 31.47
C LYS A 1006 9.03 10.28 30.31
N ALA A 1007 10.18 10.18 29.64
CA ALA A 1007 10.42 9.12 28.67
C ALA A 1007 10.28 7.74 29.34
N GLY A 1008 9.62 6.81 28.66
CA GLY A 1008 9.22 5.49 29.16
C GLY A 1008 7.97 5.47 30.03
N GLU A 1009 7.37 6.61 30.36
CA GLU A 1009 6.14 6.68 31.17
C GLU A 1009 4.90 6.34 30.33
N TYR A 1010 3.99 5.55 30.90
CA TYR A 1010 2.68 5.27 30.31
C TYR A 1010 1.74 6.47 30.46
N ILE A 1011 0.94 6.75 29.44
CA ILE A 1011 0.02 7.88 29.39
C ILE A 1011 -1.36 7.47 28.86
N ASP A 1012 -2.42 8.00 29.46
CA ASP A 1012 -3.80 7.83 29.03
C ASP A 1012 -4.19 8.80 27.89
N ALA A 1013 -5.23 8.45 27.13
CA ALA A 1013 -5.79 9.38 26.15
C ALA A 1013 -6.51 10.52 26.90
N GLY A 1014 -6.24 11.77 26.53
CA GLY A 1014 -6.68 12.97 27.23
C GLY A 1014 -5.84 13.32 28.47
N GLN A 1015 -4.76 12.58 28.77
CA GLN A 1015 -3.82 12.96 29.82
C GLN A 1015 -3.05 14.21 29.38
N VAL A 1016 -2.96 15.21 30.25
CA VAL A 1016 -2.16 16.41 30.00
C VAL A 1016 -0.69 16.07 30.11
N LEU A 1017 0.05 16.29 29.02
CA LEU A 1017 1.46 15.97 28.86
C LEU A 1017 2.34 17.20 29.04
N ILE A 1018 1.94 18.33 28.46
CA ILE A 1018 2.70 19.58 28.45
C ILE A 1018 1.79 20.75 28.83
N LEU A 1019 2.32 21.73 29.54
CA LEU A 1019 1.74 23.05 29.71
C LEU A 1019 2.65 24.06 29.01
N PHE A 1020 2.08 24.94 28.20
CA PHE A 1020 2.82 26.01 27.55
C PHE A 1020 2.03 27.32 27.57
N LYS A 1021 2.72 28.46 27.55
CA LYS A 1021 2.09 29.79 27.48
C LYS A 1021 2.01 30.20 26.01
N ALA A 1022 0.80 30.40 25.49
CA ALA A 1022 0.64 30.90 24.13
C ALA A 1022 1.24 32.32 24.03
N LEU A 1023 1.93 32.59 22.93
CA LEU A 1023 2.33 33.95 22.57
C LEU A 1023 1.23 34.48 21.64
N GLU A 1024 0.56 35.57 22.03
CA GLU A 1024 -0.34 36.29 21.13
C GLU A 1024 0.50 37.06 20.10
N ASP A 1025 0.09 37.04 18.84
CA ASP A 1025 0.72 37.80 17.74
C ASP A 1025 0.56 39.32 17.89
#